data_AF-A0A1J1J3C5-F1
#
_entry.id   AF-A0A1J1J3C5-F1
#
_cell.length_a   1.000
_cell.length_b   1.000
_cell.length_c   1.000
_cell.angle_alpha   90.00
_cell.angle_beta   90.00
_cell.angle_gamma   90.00
#
_symmetry.space_group_name_H-M   'P 1'
#
loop_
_entity.id
_entity.type
_entity.pdbx_description
1 polymer ?
#
loop_
_entity_poly.entity_id
_entity_poly.type
_entity_poly.pdbx_seq_one_letter_code
_entity_poly.pdbx_strand_id
1 'polypeptide(L)'
;MSLILFFVALFYCFYTPFTKVEESFNIQAFHDILYHRLNISQYDHHEFPGVVPRTFLGPLVISLTVSPLVALLNFLNVNKFWSQYLVRLTLAAFVAITWNRFRSTLQQKLGIEVSIWFTAITVTQFHFIFYMTRPLPNIMALPLVLLALNSWLRREMRKFLIFAGAAIIIFRAELVILLGLLLIYDLFHQRVTIKELLTNGIPIGLGLVILTVAVDSFFWQRLLWPEAEVLWFNTILNKSSSWGTSPFFWYFYSALPRALGLSLIFVPYGLYAEARIRAITIPALVFVFIYSILPHKELRFIVYVFPMLNIASACACHRLWINRHKTIFHSLLSIAAGGHLIGNFVLTVFLLTVSGTNYPGGVAMSRLHRLASPEANVSIHIDNLTAQSGVTRFTEINSNWTYSKNEHLKAGDDELHKFDYLLTEVKNKYSPEMRILQQTHEKIELIECFSNIGIHYTSLLPIKIRTKPCIMILRRKPNAALLKRFFEVEDPVEGVIADEDNDSTDENESEMEEDVEEIALKPKIRKRLRVTTTTLTPKIKIKEIIAAEKLDTESDDDENLSEEITEKDLLSEEVKEENLSEEMNEEDLSEEENEEIETENLDQVPREHGSGSIKSNIKRIISQEKTKQLIDELKQLDLSVFCDLSKMDTKECLKKILDETNE
;
A
#
# COMPACT_ATOMS: atom_id res chain seq x y z
N MET A 1 5.63 -24.69 20.75
CA MET A 1 6.65 -24.18 19.80
C MET A 1 6.24 -24.33 18.34
N SER A 2 6.33 -25.51 17.71
CA SER A 2 6.26 -25.64 16.23
C SER A 2 4.98 -25.13 15.55
N LEU A 3 3.83 -25.10 16.23
CA LEU A 3 2.58 -24.54 15.70
C LEU A 3 2.36 -23.05 16.00
N ILE A 4 3.17 -22.42 16.88
CA ILE A 4 2.93 -21.03 17.36
C ILE A 4 2.94 -20.05 16.18
N LEU A 5 3.91 -20.19 15.27
CA LEU A 5 4.03 -19.34 14.08
C LEU A 5 2.80 -19.46 13.15
N PHE A 6 2.15 -20.63 13.08
CA PHE A 6 0.89 -20.80 12.36
C PHE A 6 -0.30 -20.15 13.09
N PHE A 7 -0.39 -20.29 14.42
CA PHE A 7 -1.48 -19.66 15.18
C PHE A 7 -1.42 -18.12 15.18
N VAL A 8 -0.22 -17.53 15.21
CA VAL A 8 -0.08 -16.06 15.10
C VAL A 8 -0.37 -15.59 13.67
N ALA A 9 0.03 -16.36 12.63
CA ALA A 9 -0.39 -16.10 11.26
C ALA A 9 -1.92 -16.20 11.09
N LEU A 10 -2.58 -17.18 11.73
CA LEU A 10 -4.03 -17.31 11.73
C LEU A 10 -4.72 -16.08 12.35
N PHE A 11 -4.22 -15.57 13.49
CA PHE A 11 -4.71 -14.32 14.08
C PHE A 11 -4.56 -13.12 13.11
N TYR A 12 -3.42 -12.99 12.41
CA TYR A 12 -3.19 -11.90 11.45
C TYR A 12 -4.10 -12.02 10.21
N CYS A 13 -4.41 -13.26 9.79
CA CYS A 13 -5.32 -13.52 8.68
C CYS A 13 -6.76 -13.10 9.01
N PHE A 14 -7.22 -13.35 10.23
CA PHE A 14 -8.53 -12.88 10.71
C PHE A 14 -8.56 -11.37 10.97
N TYR A 15 -7.50 -10.77 11.52
CA TYR A 15 -7.43 -9.32 11.74
C TYR A 15 -7.32 -8.52 10.44
N THR A 16 -6.69 -9.08 9.40
CA THR A 16 -6.60 -8.46 8.06
C THR A 16 -7.15 -9.38 6.96
N PRO A 17 -8.50 -9.47 6.83
CA PRO A 17 -9.15 -10.49 6.00
C PRO A 17 -9.09 -10.19 4.49
N PHE A 18 -8.84 -8.93 4.13
CA PHE A 18 -8.73 -8.45 2.75
C PHE A 18 -7.28 -8.43 2.23
N THR A 19 -7.14 -8.28 0.91
CA THR A 19 -5.90 -8.35 0.12
C THR A 19 -5.66 -7.04 -0.64
N LYS A 20 -4.41 -6.74 -1.01
CA LYS A 20 -4.06 -5.60 -1.89
C LYS A 20 -3.96 -6.02 -3.37
N VAL A 21 -3.90 -5.04 -4.26
CA VAL A 21 -3.70 -5.21 -5.71
C VAL A 21 -2.53 -6.14 -6.06
N GLU A 22 -1.42 -6.17 -5.33
CA GLU A 22 -0.28 -7.04 -5.69
C GLU A 22 -0.43 -8.49 -5.22
N GLU A 23 -1.50 -8.77 -4.47
CA GLU A 23 -2.00 -10.12 -4.14
C GLU A 23 -3.06 -10.59 -5.17
N SER A 24 -3.54 -9.71 -6.07
CA SER A 24 -4.73 -9.92 -6.92
C SER A 24 -4.60 -11.19 -7.78
N PHE A 25 -3.57 -11.30 -8.61
CA PHE A 25 -3.43 -12.40 -9.56
C PHE A 25 -3.58 -13.77 -8.88
N ASN A 26 -2.89 -14.00 -7.76
CA ASN A 26 -2.96 -15.29 -7.09
C ASN A 26 -4.29 -15.50 -6.34
N ILE A 27 -4.87 -14.46 -5.71
CA ILE A 27 -6.15 -14.62 -5.00
C ILE A 27 -7.31 -14.88 -5.99
N GLN A 28 -7.30 -14.22 -7.15
CA GLN A 28 -8.27 -14.42 -8.23
C GLN A 28 -8.05 -15.79 -8.90
N ALA A 29 -6.81 -16.17 -9.21
CA ALA A 29 -6.49 -17.50 -9.72
C ALA A 29 -6.88 -18.64 -8.75
N PHE A 30 -6.80 -18.44 -7.43
CA PHE A 30 -7.35 -19.42 -6.47
C PHE A 30 -8.87 -19.55 -6.63
N HIS A 31 -9.60 -18.43 -6.69
CA HIS A 31 -11.06 -18.43 -6.89
C HIS A 31 -11.43 -19.19 -8.16
N ASP A 32 -10.79 -18.85 -9.28
CA ASP A 32 -11.20 -19.34 -10.59
C ASP A 32 -10.90 -20.84 -10.77
N ILE A 33 -9.78 -21.34 -10.23
CA ILE A 33 -9.49 -22.78 -10.19
C ILE A 33 -10.52 -23.54 -9.32
N LEU A 34 -10.98 -22.95 -8.21
CA LEU A 34 -11.94 -23.60 -7.30
C LEU A 34 -13.38 -23.59 -7.85
N TYR A 35 -13.82 -22.47 -8.42
CA TYR A 35 -15.21 -22.23 -8.83
C TYR A 35 -15.45 -22.42 -10.34
N HIS A 36 -14.62 -21.86 -11.22
CA HIS A 36 -14.76 -22.01 -12.68
C HIS A 36 -14.07 -23.27 -13.23
N ARG A 37 -13.05 -23.78 -12.52
CA ARG A 37 -12.36 -25.05 -12.81
C ARG A 37 -11.78 -25.09 -14.22
N LEU A 38 -12.37 -25.86 -15.14
CA LEU A 38 -11.92 -25.98 -16.54
C LEU A 38 -12.55 -24.93 -17.47
N ASN A 39 -13.47 -24.08 -16.99
CA ASN A 39 -14.05 -23.00 -17.79
C ASN A 39 -13.11 -21.78 -17.82
N ILE A 40 -12.01 -21.89 -18.57
CA ILE A 40 -10.94 -20.89 -18.66
C ILE A 40 -11.46 -19.53 -19.15
N SER A 41 -12.50 -19.50 -20.00
CA SER A 41 -13.09 -18.26 -20.54
C SER A 41 -13.72 -17.34 -19.49
N GLN A 42 -13.86 -17.79 -18.24
CA GLN A 42 -14.40 -17.01 -17.13
C GLN A 42 -13.31 -16.52 -16.16
N TYR A 43 -12.04 -16.85 -16.37
CA TYR A 43 -10.96 -16.48 -15.44
C TYR A 43 -10.63 -14.98 -15.49
N ASP A 44 -10.29 -14.41 -14.33
CA ASP A 44 -10.03 -12.98 -14.13
C ASP A 44 -8.86 -12.47 -14.98
N HIS A 45 -7.84 -13.30 -15.27
CA HIS A 45 -6.67 -12.88 -16.07
C HIS A 45 -6.95 -12.71 -17.56
N HIS A 46 -8.13 -13.08 -18.06
CA HIS A 46 -8.55 -12.75 -19.43
C HIS A 46 -9.27 -11.38 -19.52
N GLU A 47 -9.86 -10.92 -18.42
CA GLU A 47 -10.47 -9.59 -18.28
C GLU A 47 -9.41 -8.56 -17.81
N PHE A 48 -8.60 -8.96 -16.82
CA PHE A 48 -7.54 -8.17 -16.19
C PHE A 48 -6.19 -8.93 -16.21
N PRO A 49 -5.54 -9.08 -17.39
CA PRO A 49 -4.25 -9.79 -17.51
C PRO A 49 -3.10 -9.15 -16.74
N GLY A 50 -3.23 -7.87 -16.39
CA GLY A 50 -2.15 -7.08 -15.80
C GLY A 50 -1.01 -6.82 -16.79
N VAL A 51 0.10 -6.27 -16.27
CA VAL A 51 1.21 -5.78 -17.11
C VAL A 51 2.20 -6.86 -17.58
N VAL A 52 2.27 -8.00 -16.88
CA VAL A 52 3.19 -9.11 -17.17
C VAL A 52 2.58 -10.41 -16.60
N PRO A 53 2.57 -11.54 -17.34
CA PRO A 53 1.99 -12.80 -16.87
C PRO A 53 2.69 -13.35 -15.62
N ARG A 54 1.97 -14.22 -14.92
CA ARG A 54 2.39 -14.88 -13.68
C ARG A 54 2.02 -16.37 -13.75
N THR A 55 2.71 -17.19 -12.97
CA THR A 55 2.50 -18.66 -12.98
C THR A 55 1.25 -19.08 -12.20
N PHE A 56 0.50 -20.01 -12.77
CA PHE A 56 -0.61 -20.72 -12.17
C PHE A 56 -0.16 -21.93 -11.33
N LEU A 57 1.11 -22.36 -11.40
CA LEU A 57 1.60 -23.50 -10.60
C LEU A 57 1.43 -23.31 -9.09
N GLY A 58 1.65 -22.09 -8.59
CA GLY A 58 1.38 -21.73 -7.19
C GLY A 58 -0.12 -21.81 -6.86
N PRO A 59 -0.99 -21.05 -7.55
CA PRO A 59 -2.44 -21.14 -7.43
C PRO A 59 -3.00 -22.56 -7.48
N LEU A 60 -2.52 -23.38 -8.41
CA LEU A 60 -2.96 -24.76 -8.63
C LEU A 60 -2.66 -25.67 -7.43
N VAL A 61 -1.45 -25.64 -6.88
CA VAL A 61 -1.07 -26.49 -5.74
C VAL A 61 -1.88 -26.17 -4.49
N ILE A 62 -2.12 -24.89 -4.19
CA ILE A 62 -2.94 -24.49 -3.04
C ILE A 62 -4.41 -24.83 -3.28
N SER A 63 -4.97 -24.52 -4.45
CA SER A 63 -6.37 -24.76 -4.77
C SER A 63 -6.71 -26.25 -4.79
N LEU A 64 -5.85 -27.10 -5.35
CA LEU A 64 -6.01 -28.56 -5.29
C LEU A 64 -6.02 -29.06 -3.82
N THR A 65 -5.10 -28.56 -2.99
CA THR A 65 -5.02 -28.92 -1.55
C THR A 65 -6.27 -28.49 -0.78
N VAL A 66 -6.87 -27.34 -1.14
CA VAL A 66 -8.04 -26.75 -0.47
C VAL A 66 -9.38 -27.26 -1.05
N SER A 67 -9.38 -27.80 -2.27
CA SER A 67 -10.59 -28.19 -3.01
C SER A 67 -11.60 -29.08 -2.24
N PRO A 68 -11.22 -30.11 -1.45
CA PRO A 68 -12.22 -30.89 -0.68
C PRO A 68 -12.89 -30.07 0.44
N LEU A 69 -12.19 -29.12 1.06
CA LEU A 69 -12.76 -28.27 2.09
C LEU A 69 -13.71 -27.23 1.48
N VAL A 70 -13.35 -26.64 0.32
CA VAL A 70 -14.23 -25.69 -0.39
C VAL A 70 -15.45 -26.40 -1.00
N ALA A 71 -15.31 -27.65 -1.45
CA ALA A 71 -16.46 -28.47 -1.84
C ALA A 71 -17.43 -28.69 -0.65
N LEU A 72 -16.91 -28.94 0.56
CA LEU A 72 -17.73 -29.04 1.77
C LEU A 72 -18.37 -27.70 2.16
N LEU A 73 -17.65 -26.57 2.09
CA LEU A 73 -18.23 -25.24 2.34
C LEU A 73 -19.38 -24.92 1.38
N ASN A 74 -19.18 -25.19 0.09
CA ASN A 74 -20.21 -24.98 -0.93
C ASN A 74 -21.42 -25.91 -0.71
N PHE A 75 -21.21 -27.18 -0.32
CA PHE A 75 -22.31 -28.10 0.03
C PHE A 75 -23.11 -27.63 1.25
N LEU A 76 -22.45 -27.01 2.23
CA LEU A 76 -23.07 -26.41 3.41
C LEU A 76 -23.66 -25.00 3.14
N ASN A 77 -23.65 -24.52 1.89
CA ASN A 77 -24.05 -23.16 1.48
C ASN A 77 -23.35 -22.03 2.28
N VAL A 78 -22.11 -22.28 2.73
CA VAL A 78 -21.30 -21.29 3.46
C VAL A 78 -20.81 -20.22 2.49
N ASN A 79 -20.87 -18.96 2.91
CA ASN A 79 -20.46 -17.79 2.13
C ASN A 79 -19.06 -17.98 1.48
N LYS A 80 -18.99 -17.74 0.16
CA LYS A 80 -17.81 -17.79 -0.71
C LYS A 80 -16.55 -17.15 -0.09
N PHE A 81 -16.71 -16.08 0.72
CA PHE A 81 -15.60 -15.40 1.40
C PHE A 81 -14.81 -16.30 2.36
N TRP A 82 -15.40 -17.37 2.90
CA TRP A 82 -14.68 -18.34 3.73
C TRP A 82 -13.61 -19.12 2.95
N SER A 83 -13.79 -19.31 1.64
CA SER A 83 -12.77 -19.89 0.75
C SER A 83 -11.52 -19.01 0.66
N GLN A 84 -11.64 -17.67 0.77
CA GLN A 84 -10.49 -16.76 0.82
C GLN A 84 -9.63 -16.98 2.07
N TYR A 85 -10.24 -17.21 3.23
CA TYR A 85 -9.49 -17.58 4.43
C TYR A 85 -8.80 -18.94 4.26
N LEU A 86 -9.48 -19.96 3.71
CA LEU A 86 -8.89 -21.29 3.54
C LEU A 86 -7.62 -21.28 2.68
N VAL A 87 -7.64 -20.63 1.51
CA VAL A 87 -6.46 -20.58 0.62
C VAL A 87 -5.29 -19.80 1.24
N ARG A 88 -5.58 -18.70 1.94
CA ARG A 88 -4.58 -17.91 2.70
C ARG A 88 -3.99 -18.68 3.87
N LEU A 89 -4.81 -19.45 4.60
CA LEU A 89 -4.36 -20.29 5.72
C LEU A 89 -3.58 -21.52 5.23
N THR A 90 -3.92 -22.13 4.10
CA THR A 90 -3.12 -23.22 3.53
C THR A 90 -1.76 -22.72 3.02
N LEU A 91 -1.68 -21.53 2.42
CA LEU A 91 -0.38 -20.88 2.12
C LEU A 91 0.45 -20.66 3.40
N ALA A 92 -0.17 -20.12 4.46
CA ALA A 92 0.46 -19.95 5.76
C ALA A 92 0.93 -21.29 6.37
N ALA A 93 0.17 -22.37 6.18
CA ALA A 93 0.55 -23.72 6.61
C ALA A 93 1.78 -24.24 5.85
N PHE A 94 1.85 -24.04 4.52
CA PHE A 94 3.03 -24.42 3.72
C PHE A 94 4.29 -23.66 4.17
N VAL A 95 4.19 -22.36 4.44
CA VAL A 95 5.30 -21.58 5.01
C VAL A 95 5.66 -22.07 6.42
N ALA A 96 4.68 -22.33 7.29
CA ALA A 96 4.93 -22.81 8.66
C ALA A 96 5.60 -24.21 8.69
N ILE A 97 5.17 -25.15 7.84
CA ILE A 97 5.75 -26.50 7.74
C ILE A 97 7.20 -26.44 7.26
N THR A 98 7.48 -25.63 6.23
CA THR A 98 8.83 -25.50 5.66
C THR A 98 9.77 -24.72 6.59
N TRP A 99 9.27 -23.67 7.25
CA TRP A 99 9.99 -22.96 8.31
C TRP A 99 10.29 -23.86 9.52
N ASN A 100 9.36 -24.71 9.97
CA ASN A 100 9.60 -25.64 11.08
C ASN A 100 10.59 -26.76 10.72
N ARG A 101 10.63 -27.21 9.46
CA ARG A 101 11.71 -28.09 8.95
C ARG A 101 13.07 -27.39 9.02
N PHE A 102 13.18 -26.16 8.52
CA PHE A 102 14.39 -25.33 8.59
C PHE A 102 14.85 -25.12 10.04
N ARG A 103 13.93 -24.72 10.93
CA ARG A 103 14.16 -24.61 12.39
C ARG A 103 14.69 -25.90 13.01
N SER A 104 14.16 -27.06 12.61
CA SER A 104 14.61 -28.37 13.13
C SER A 104 16.06 -28.66 12.73
N THR A 105 16.46 -28.31 11.51
CA THR A 105 17.87 -28.39 11.05
C THR A 105 18.77 -27.38 11.78
N LEU A 106 18.28 -26.17 12.08
CA LEU A 106 19.01 -25.20 12.90
C LEU A 106 19.22 -25.71 14.34
N GLN A 107 18.18 -26.30 14.95
CA GLN A 107 18.24 -26.92 16.27
C GLN A 107 19.31 -28.02 16.35
N GLN A 108 19.43 -28.85 15.30
CA GLN A 108 20.45 -29.90 15.21
C GLN A 108 21.88 -29.38 15.07
N LYS A 109 22.09 -28.16 14.54
CA LYS A 109 23.43 -27.57 14.29
C LYS A 109 23.88 -26.54 15.33
N LEU A 110 22.93 -25.81 15.91
CA LEU A 110 23.18 -24.65 16.79
C LEU A 110 22.60 -24.84 18.21
N GLY A 111 21.83 -25.90 18.44
CA GLY A 111 21.24 -26.24 19.75
C GLY A 111 19.79 -25.78 19.93
N ILE A 112 19.15 -26.33 20.98
CA ILE A 112 17.76 -26.04 21.33
C ILE A 112 17.54 -24.56 21.71
N GLU A 113 18.47 -23.96 22.46
CA GLU A 113 18.37 -22.57 22.90
C GLU A 113 18.30 -21.58 21.73
N VAL A 114 19.17 -21.74 20.73
CA VAL A 114 19.16 -20.91 19.52
C VAL A 114 17.87 -21.12 18.72
N SER A 115 17.34 -22.35 18.68
CA SER A 115 16.02 -22.68 18.09
C SER A 115 14.85 -22.03 18.82
N ILE A 116 14.95 -21.82 20.15
CA ILE A 116 13.96 -21.08 20.93
C ILE A 116 14.04 -19.58 20.63
N TRP A 117 15.24 -18.97 20.72
CA TRP A 117 15.44 -17.54 20.39
C TRP A 117 15.03 -17.20 18.96
N PHE A 118 15.38 -18.04 17.98
CA PHE A 118 14.96 -17.90 16.58
C PHE A 118 13.42 -17.92 16.42
N THR A 119 12.74 -18.72 17.24
CA THR A 119 11.26 -18.76 17.27
C THR A 119 10.70 -17.48 17.87
N ALA A 120 11.18 -17.07 19.04
CA ALA A 120 10.70 -15.88 19.74
C ALA A 120 10.91 -14.59 18.91
N ILE A 121 12.07 -14.46 18.26
CA ILE A 121 12.36 -13.35 17.35
C ILE A 121 11.41 -13.37 16.15
N THR A 122 11.28 -14.51 15.45
CA THR A 122 10.40 -14.59 14.26
C THR A 122 8.92 -14.40 14.61
N VAL A 123 8.47 -14.83 15.80
CA VAL A 123 7.08 -14.70 16.26
C VAL A 123 6.76 -13.29 16.80
N THR A 124 7.76 -12.49 17.19
CA THR A 124 7.57 -11.09 17.61
C THR A 124 7.71 -10.08 16.47
N GLN A 125 8.08 -10.51 15.25
CA GLN A 125 8.26 -9.66 14.08
C GLN A 125 7.03 -9.64 13.15
N PHE A 126 6.46 -8.46 12.94
CA PHE A 126 5.29 -8.24 12.08
C PHE A 126 5.44 -8.80 10.66
N HIS A 127 6.47 -8.36 9.92
CA HIS A 127 6.48 -8.49 8.45
C HIS A 127 6.51 -9.95 7.96
N PHE A 128 7.27 -10.84 8.61
CA PHE A 128 7.34 -12.24 8.20
C PHE A 128 5.99 -12.96 8.39
N ILE A 129 5.33 -12.75 9.53
CA ILE A 129 4.06 -13.38 9.88
C ILE A 129 2.89 -12.79 9.09
N PHE A 130 2.93 -11.47 8.84
CA PHE A 130 1.93 -10.79 8.03
C PHE A 130 1.94 -11.28 6.59
N TYR A 131 3.11 -11.33 5.95
CA TYR A 131 3.20 -11.75 4.56
C TYR A 131 2.96 -13.25 4.36
N MET A 132 3.27 -14.14 5.30
CA MET A 132 3.02 -15.59 5.09
C MET A 132 1.54 -15.98 4.93
N THR A 133 0.59 -15.07 5.24
CA THR A 133 -0.85 -15.23 4.97
C THR A 133 -1.30 -14.65 3.63
N ARG A 134 -0.40 -13.98 2.88
CA ARG A 134 -0.72 -13.14 1.72
C ARG A 134 -0.17 -13.76 0.45
N PRO A 135 -0.99 -13.98 -0.60
CA PRO A 135 -0.56 -14.66 -1.81
C PRO A 135 0.21 -13.74 -2.76
N LEU A 136 1.22 -13.05 -2.23
CA LEU A 136 2.27 -12.41 -3.02
C LEU A 136 3.11 -13.51 -3.69
N PRO A 137 3.56 -13.38 -4.95
CA PRO A 137 4.39 -14.41 -5.59
C PRO A 137 5.69 -14.73 -4.82
N ASN A 138 6.26 -13.76 -4.09
CA ASN A 138 7.40 -14.00 -3.19
C ASN A 138 7.08 -15.01 -2.08
N ILE A 139 5.84 -15.03 -1.60
CA ILE A 139 5.37 -15.92 -0.54
C ILE A 139 4.95 -17.29 -1.12
N MET A 140 4.56 -17.34 -2.40
CA MET A 140 4.45 -18.61 -3.13
C MET A 140 5.84 -19.26 -3.31
N ALA A 141 6.90 -18.47 -3.54
CA ALA A 141 8.28 -18.94 -3.61
C ALA A 141 8.90 -19.28 -2.23
N LEU A 142 8.51 -18.59 -1.16
CA LEU A 142 9.13 -18.69 0.17
C LEU A 142 9.22 -20.12 0.75
N PRO A 143 8.20 -21.00 0.64
CA PRO A 143 8.31 -22.40 1.05
C PRO A 143 9.43 -23.17 0.33
N LEU A 144 9.63 -22.90 -0.96
CA LEU A 144 10.70 -23.52 -1.76
C LEU A 144 12.06 -22.97 -1.34
N VAL A 145 12.18 -21.67 -1.09
CA VAL A 145 13.41 -21.05 -0.56
C VAL A 145 13.78 -21.63 0.81
N LEU A 146 12.82 -21.77 1.73
CA LEU A 146 13.03 -22.39 3.04
C LEU A 146 13.46 -23.86 2.93
N LEU A 147 12.88 -24.62 1.98
CA LEU A 147 13.30 -26.00 1.69
C LEU A 147 14.69 -26.08 1.03
N ALA A 148 15.05 -25.12 0.18
CA ALA A 148 16.38 -25.01 -0.40
C ALA A 148 17.43 -24.73 0.69
N LEU A 149 17.23 -23.69 1.52
CA LEU A 149 18.10 -23.35 2.65
C LEU A 149 18.25 -24.54 3.62
N ASN A 150 17.16 -25.25 3.91
CA ASN A 150 17.17 -26.46 4.73
C ASN A 150 17.98 -27.62 4.08
N SER A 151 17.80 -27.86 2.79
CA SER A 151 18.51 -28.92 2.06
C SER A 151 20.00 -28.62 1.92
N TRP A 152 20.36 -27.35 1.68
CA TRP A 152 21.73 -26.85 1.64
C TRP A 152 22.44 -27.04 2.99
N LEU A 153 21.80 -26.63 4.10
CA LEU A 153 22.30 -26.90 5.46
C LEU A 153 22.50 -28.40 5.73
N ARG A 154 21.62 -29.26 5.19
CA ARG A 154 21.71 -30.73 5.30
C ARG A 154 22.67 -31.39 4.29
N ARG A 155 23.30 -30.63 3.39
CA ARG A 155 24.15 -31.11 2.28
C ARG A 155 23.44 -32.03 1.29
N GLU A 156 22.12 -31.90 1.17
CA GLU A 156 21.29 -32.68 0.25
C GLU A 156 21.21 -32.00 -1.13
N MET A 157 22.34 -31.95 -1.85
CA MET A 157 22.54 -31.14 -3.05
C MET A 157 21.47 -31.30 -4.13
N ARG A 158 21.07 -32.53 -4.47
CA ARG A 158 20.01 -32.78 -5.46
C ARG A 158 18.67 -32.13 -5.05
N LYS A 159 18.34 -32.11 -3.75
CA LYS A 159 17.12 -31.43 -3.26
C LYS A 159 17.28 -29.92 -3.22
N PHE A 160 18.46 -29.41 -2.88
CA PHE A 160 18.76 -27.99 -3.01
C PHE A 160 18.55 -27.52 -4.45
N LEU A 161 19.10 -28.22 -5.45
CA LEU A 161 18.92 -27.87 -6.87
C LEU A 161 17.45 -27.93 -7.31
N ILE A 162 16.67 -28.93 -6.87
CA ILE A 162 15.23 -29.00 -7.16
C ILE A 162 14.48 -27.80 -6.56
N PHE A 163 14.66 -27.51 -5.27
CA PHE A 163 13.90 -26.44 -4.60
C PHE A 163 14.36 -25.03 -5.00
N ALA A 164 15.67 -24.82 -5.19
CA ALA A 164 16.22 -23.56 -5.68
C ALA A 164 15.84 -23.31 -7.14
N GLY A 165 16.00 -24.33 -8.00
CA GLY A 165 15.56 -24.27 -9.39
C GLY A 165 14.07 -23.97 -9.51
N ALA A 166 13.22 -24.64 -8.72
CA ALA A 166 11.78 -24.39 -8.72
C ALA A 166 11.44 -22.97 -8.28
N ALA A 167 12.10 -22.43 -7.24
CA ALA A 167 11.86 -21.06 -6.80
C ALA A 167 12.26 -20.02 -7.87
N ILE A 168 13.41 -20.24 -8.53
CA ILE A 168 13.97 -19.34 -9.56
C ILE A 168 13.18 -19.40 -10.88
N ILE A 169 12.94 -20.60 -11.41
CA ILE A 169 12.41 -20.82 -12.76
C ILE A 169 10.90 -20.58 -12.83
N ILE A 170 10.15 -20.91 -11.78
CA ILE A 170 8.68 -20.87 -11.79
C ILE A 170 8.16 -19.53 -11.25
N PHE A 171 8.76 -18.97 -10.20
CA PHE A 171 8.16 -17.87 -9.44
C PHE A 171 8.89 -16.53 -9.49
N ARG A 172 10.22 -16.55 -9.31
CA ARG A 172 11.01 -15.39 -8.89
C ARG A 172 12.48 -15.54 -9.28
N ALA A 173 12.83 -15.07 -10.47
CA ALA A 173 14.17 -15.23 -11.02
C ALA A 173 15.25 -14.46 -10.24
N GLU A 174 14.91 -13.40 -9.49
CA GLU A 174 15.86 -12.65 -8.65
C GLU A 174 16.50 -13.50 -7.55
N LEU A 175 15.85 -14.61 -7.17
CA LEU A 175 16.40 -15.61 -6.25
C LEU A 175 17.68 -16.27 -6.77
N VAL A 176 18.00 -16.14 -8.06
CA VAL A 176 19.29 -16.56 -8.62
C VAL A 176 20.46 -15.85 -7.93
N ILE A 177 20.26 -14.62 -7.45
CA ILE A 177 21.30 -13.88 -6.70
C ILE A 177 21.49 -14.54 -5.33
N LEU A 178 20.42 -14.69 -4.53
CA LEU A 178 20.50 -15.24 -3.17
C LEU A 178 20.96 -16.71 -3.14
N LEU A 179 20.35 -17.55 -3.97
CA LEU A 179 20.61 -18.99 -3.98
C LEU A 179 21.85 -19.34 -4.83
N GLY A 180 22.16 -18.53 -5.84
CA GLY A 180 23.42 -18.62 -6.59
C GLY A 180 24.62 -18.29 -5.72
N LEU A 181 24.56 -17.28 -4.84
CA LEU A 181 25.63 -16.99 -3.86
C LEU A 181 25.91 -18.19 -2.94
N LEU A 182 24.87 -18.91 -2.49
CA LEU A 182 25.02 -20.12 -1.66
C LEU A 182 25.61 -21.31 -2.44
N LEU A 183 25.32 -21.41 -3.74
CA LEU A 183 25.90 -22.41 -4.64
C LEU A 183 27.37 -22.09 -4.97
N ILE A 184 27.69 -20.82 -5.25
CA ILE A 184 29.07 -20.32 -5.47
C ILE A 184 29.92 -20.58 -4.23
N TYR A 185 29.38 -20.35 -3.02
CA TYR A 185 30.06 -20.64 -1.76
C TYR A 185 30.38 -22.15 -1.58
N ASP A 186 29.50 -23.04 -2.01
CA ASP A 186 29.74 -24.48 -1.96
C ASP A 186 30.69 -24.98 -3.06
N LEU A 187 30.69 -24.36 -4.25
CA LEU A 187 31.68 -24.58 -5.31
C LEU A 187 33.08 -24.10 -4.88
N PHE A 188 33.19 -22.90 -4.31
CA PHE A 188 34.46 -22.32 -3.83
C PHE A 188 35.09 -23.19 -2.72
N HIS A 189 34.28 -23.74 -1.82
CA HIS A 189 34.71 -24.70 -0.81
C HIS A 189 34.76 -26.16 -1.29
N GLN A 190 34.71 -26.40 -2.61
CA GLN A 190 34.84 -27.72 -3.26
C GLN A 190 33.88 -28.79 -2.71
N ARG A 191 32.71 -28.38 -2.18
CA ARG A 191 31.69 -29.30 -1.64
C ARG A 191 30.79 -29.90 -2.73
N VAL A 192 30.90 -29.37 -3.95
CA VAL A 192 30.15 -29.72 -5.16
C VAL A 192 31.11 -29.59 -6.32
N THR A 193 31.08 -30.52 -7.28
CA THR A 193 31.87 -30.38 -8.51
C THR A 193 31.06 -29.70 -9.61
N ILE A 194 31.70 -28.94 -10.50
CA ILE A 194 31.03 -28.33 -11.67
C ILE A 194 30.37 -29.43 -12.53
N LYS A 195 31.00 -30.60 -12.66
CA LYS A 195 30.42 -31.75 -13.37
C LYS A 195 29.12 -32.22 -12.71
N GLU A 196 29.11 -32.46 -11.40
CA GLU A 196 27.90 -32.85 -10.66
C GLU A 196 26.79 -31.80 -10.77
N LEU A 197 27.16 -30.51 -10.67
CA LEU A 197 26.23 -29.40 -10.83
C LEU A 197 25.59 -29.38 -12.22
N LEU A 198 26.36 -29.54 -13.30
CA LEU A 198 25.81 -29.57 -14.66
C LEU A 198 24.98 -30.85 -14.91
N THR A 199 25.50 -32.02 -14.54
CA THR A 199 24.80 -33.31 -14.73
C THR A 199 23.48 -33.41 -13.99
N ASN A 200 23.33 -32.80 -12.80
CA ASN A 200 22.04 -32.73 -12.10
C ASN A 200 21.22 -31.50 -12.48
N GLY A 201 21.86 -30.33 -12.57
CA GLY A 201 21.20 -29.04 -12.73
C GLY A 201 20.53 -28.84 -14.09
N ILE A 202 21.15 -29.30 -15.18
CA ILE A 202 20.57 -29.19 -16.53
C ILE A 202 19.24 -29.97 -16.64
N PRO A 203 19.16 -31.28 -16.33
CA PRO A 203 17.89 -32.00 -16.43
C PRO A 203 16.84 -31.54 -15.40
N ILE A 204 17.25 -31.09 -14.21
CA ILE A 204 16.32 -30.46 -13.24
C ILE A 204 15.75 -29.17 -13.82
N GLY A 205 16.60 -28.29 -14.35
CA GLY A 205 16.19 -27.01 -14.93
C GLY A 205 15.27 -27.19 -16.15
N LEU A 206 15.65 -28.07 -17.08
CA LEU A 206 14.83 -28.39 -18.26
C LEU A 206 13.46 -28.96 -17.86
N GLY A 207 13.41 -29.90 -16.91
CA GLY A 207 12.15 -30.45 -16.41
C GLY A 207 11.25 -29.40 -15.74
N LEU A 208 11.84 -28.42 -15.02
CA LEU A 208 11.11 -27.31 -14.43
C LEU A 208 10.61 -26.30 -15.46
N VAL A 209 11.40 -25.98 -16.48
CA VAL A 209 10.98 -25.13 -17.62
C VAL A 209 9.82 -25.78 -18.36
N ILE A 210 9.90 -27.08 -18.68
CA ILE A 210 8.80 -27.83 -19.30
C ILE A 210 7.54 -27.79 -18.43
N LEU A 211 7.67 -27.89 -17.10
CA LEU A 211 6.54 -27.84 -16.18
C LEU A 211 5.84 -26.47 -16.15
N THR A 212 6.58 -25.36 -16.06
CA THR A 212 5.96 -24.01 -16.12
C THR A 212 5.39 -23.74 -17.51
N VAL A 213 6.12 -24.02 -18.59
CA VAL A 213 5.62 -23.81 -19.95
C VAL A 213 4.34 -24.60 -20.20
N ALA A 214 4.27 -25.89 -19.83
CA ALA A 214 3.10 -26.72 -20.08
C ALA A 214 1.87 -26.28 -19.27
N VAL A 215 2.02 -25.95 -17.98
CA VAL A 215 0.90 -25.54 -17.13
C VAL A 215 0.48 -24.10 -17.41
N ASP A 216 1.43 -23.18 -17.52
CA ASP A 216 1.10 -21.76 -17.68
C ASP A 216 0.59 -21.45 -19.09
N SER A 217 1.10 -22.11 -20.14
CA SER A 217 0.54 -21.94 -21.50
C SER A 217 -0.90 -22.47 -21.62
N PHE A 218 -1.29 -23.45 -20.80
CA PHE A 218 -2.67 -23.94 -20.75
C PHE A 218 -3.61 -22.90 -20.14
N PHE A 219 -3.25 -22.28 -19.00
CA PHE A 219 -4.10 -21.23 -18.39
C PHE A 219 -4.08 -19.92 -19.18
N TRP A 220 -2.94 -19.51 -19.75
CA TRP A 220 -2.81 -18.28 -20.53
C TRP A 220 -3.26 -18.41 -22.00
N GLN A 221 -3.63 -19.62 -22.46
CA GLN A 221 -4.07 -19.91 -23.83
C GLN A 221 -3.08 -19.50 -24.96
N ARG A 222 -1.81 -19.26 -24.61
CA ARG A 222 -0.70 -18.99 -25.54
C ARG A 222 0.59 -19.61 -25.01
N LEU A 223 1.49 -20.03 -25.91
CA LEU A 223 2.79 -20.56 -25.51
C LEU A 223 3.62 -19.47 -24.79
N LEU A 224 3.93 -19.67 -23.51
CA LEU A 224 4.76 -18.75 -22.72
C LEU A 224 5.53 -19.43 -21.58
N TRP A 225 6.50 -18.70 -21.04
CA TRP A 225 7.14 -18.98 -19.75
C TRP A 225 7.04 -17.68 -18.94
N PRO A 226 6.21 -17.59 -17.88
CA PRO A 226 5.87 -16.30 -17.27
C PRO A 226 7.11 -15.54 -16.78
N GLU A 227 8.01 -16.23 -16.08
CA GLU A 227 9.16 -15.58 -15.46
C GLU A 227 10.23 -15.15 -16.50
N ALA A 228 10.26 -15.74 -17.69
CA ALA A 228 11.08 -15.23 -18.79
C ALA A 228 10.54 -13.92 -19.38
N GLU A 229 9.22 -13.76 -19.49
CA GLU A 229 8.60 -12.47 -19.85
C GLU A 229 8.80 -11.43 -18.74
N VAL A 230 8.73 -11.83 -17.45
CA VAL A 230 9.09 -10.97 -16.31
C VAL A 230 10.55 -10.51 -16.37
N LEU A 231 11.49 -11.41 -16.67
CA LEU A 231 12.89 -11.05 -16.86
C LEU A 231 13.05 -10.05 -18.01
N TRP A 232 12.53 -10.37 -19.20
CA TRP A 232 12.65 -9.52 -20.39
C TRP A 232 12.09 -8.11 -20.16
N PHE A 233 10.90 -8.01 -19.56
CA PHE A 233 10.26 -6.73 -19.24
C PHE A 233 11.07 -5.86 -18.26
N ASN A 234 11.71 -6.49 -17.27
CA ASN A 234 12.43 -5.75 -16.23
C ASN A 234 13.89 -5.46 -16.59
N THR A 235 14.60 -6.37 -17.26
CA THR A 235 16.04 -6.22 -17.55
C THR A 235 16.33 -5.58 -18.90
N ILE A 236 15.51 -5.85 -19.93
CA ILE A 236 15.76 -5.39 -21.31
C ILE A 236 14.90 -4.17 -21.64
N LEU A 237 13.61 -4.15 -21.27
CA LEU A 237 12.76 -2.96 -21.46
C LEU A 237 12.93 -1.91 -20.34
N ASN A 238 13.66 -2.24 -19.26
CA ASN A 238 13.97 -1.39 -18.10
C ASN A 238 12.74 -0.68 -17.46
N LYS A 239 11.53 -1.24 -17.63
CA LYS A 239 10.27 -0.65 -17.13
C LYS A 239 10.08 -0.77 -15.61
N SER A 240 11.07 -1.33 -14.90
CA SER A 240 11.07 -1.40 -13.43
C SER A 240 10.97 0.00 -12.78
N SER A 241 11.60 1.01 -13.38
CA SER A 241 11.62 2.40 -12.91
C SER A 241 10.24 3.08 -12.90
N SER A 242 9.31 2.64 -13.76
CA SER A 242 7.96 3.20 -13.88
C SER A 242 7.08 2.96 -12.63
N TRP A 243 7.48 2.05 -11.74
CA TRP A 243 6.77 1.73 -10.49
C TRP A 243 7.29 2.54 -9.30
N GLY A 244 7.91 3.68 -9.56
CA GLY A 244 8.56 4.54 -8.57
C GLY A 244 9.94 4.03 -8.16
N THR A 245 10.85 4.96 -7.87
CA THR A 245 12.25 4.67 -7.53
C THR A 245 12.55 4.96 -6.06
N SER A 246 13.64 4.42 -5.53
CA SER A 246 14.11 4.69 -4.18
C SER A 246 15.64 4.65 -4.07
N PRO A 247 16.25 5.46 -3.17
CA PRO A 247 17.71 5.53 -3.01
C PRO A 247 18.36 4.17 -2.78
N PHE A 248 19.64 4.02 -3.18
CA PHE A 248 20.39 2.77 -3.05
C PHE A 248 20.26 2.14 -1.66
N PHE A 249 20.62 2.87 -0.60
CA PHE A 249 20.61 2.37 0.78
C PHE A 249 19.21 2.18 1.41
N TRP A 250 18.10 2.36 0.68
CA TRP A 250 16.73 2.26 1.21
C TRP A 250 16.44 0.94 1.91
N TYR A 251 17.01 -0.18 1.42
CA TYR A 251 16.87 -1.46 2.12
C TYR A 251 17.53 -1.46 3.50
N PHE A 252 18.65 -0.75 3.69
CA PHE A 252 19.41 -0.71 4.93
C PHE A 252 18.83 0.29 5.95
N TYR A 253 18.46 1.50 5.54
CA TYR A 253 17.92 2.50 6.49
C TYR A 253 16.39 2.41 6.68
N SER A 254 15.65 1.78 5.74
CA SER A 254 14.18 1.75 5.79
C SER A 254 13.58 0.35 5.83
N ALA A 255 14.03 -0.58 4.98
CA ALA A 255 13.37 -1.89 4.89
C ALA A 255 13.77 -2.84 6.03
N LEU A 256 15.06 -3.07 6.25
CA LEU A 256 15.57 -3.99 7.28
C LEU A 256 15.18 -3.57 8.71
N PRO A 257 15.23 -2.28 9.12
CA PRO A 257 14.80 -1.86 10.46
C PRO A 257 13.30 -2.10 10.68
N ARG A 258 12.45 -1.84 9.68
CA ARG A 258 11.01 -2.15 9.75
C ARG A 258 10.74 -3.66 9.74
N ALA A 259 11.47 -4.43 8.93
CA ALA A 259 11.30 -5.87 8.80
C ALA A 259 11.67 -6.65 10.07
N LEU A 260 12.82 -6.34 10.66
CA LEU A 260 13.43 -7.10 11.75
C LEU A 260 13.20 -6.49 13.13
N GLY A 261 12.75 -5.23 13.19
CA GLY A 261 12.59 -4.48 14.45
C GLY A 261 13.92 -4.30 15.19
N LEU A 262 13.84 -4.34 16.52
CA LEU A 262 15.01 -4.21 17.40
C LEU A 262 16.00 -5.38 17.24
N SER A 263 15.58 -6.52 16.68
CA SER A 263 16.45 -7.67 16.45
C SER A 263 17.60 -7.39 15.48
N LEU A 264 17.49 -6.36 14.62
CA LEU A 264 18.54 -5.96 13.69
C LEU A 264 19.85 -5.60 14.40
N ILE A 265 19.77 -4.97 15.59
CA ILE A 265 20.93 -4.54 16.38
C ILE A 265 21.83 -5.74 16.77
N PHE A 266 21.25 -6.93 16.90
CA PHE A 266 21.98 -8.14 17.26
C PHE A 266 22.65 -8.86 16.07
N VAL A 267 22.34 -8.49 14.82
CA VAL A 267 22.89 -9.16 13.61
C VAL A 267 24.42 -9.04 13.51
N PRO A 268 25.06 -7.85 13.69
CA PRO A 268 26.51 -7.72 13.63
C PRO A 268 27.22 -8.50 14.75
N TYR A 269 26.69 -8.45 15.98
CA TYR A 269 27.24 -9.21 17.11
C TYR A 269 27.10 -10.73 16.91
N GLY A 270 25.99 -11.17 16.29
CA GLY A 270 25.79 -12.58 15.93
C GLY A 270 26.81 -13.07 14.90
N LEU A 271 27.04 -12.28 13.84
CA LEU A 271 28.08 -12.54 12.84
C LEU A 271 29.49 -12.58 13.45
N TYR A 272 29.79 -11.69 14.38
CA TYR A 272 31.06 -11.70 15.11
C TYR A 272 31.19 -12.96 15.98
N ALA A 273 30.22 -13.20 16.87
CA ALA A 273 30.30 -14.21 17.93
C ALA A 273 30.15 -15.67 17.44
N GLU A 274 29.46 -15.92 16.32
CA GLU A 274 29.23 -17.27 15.79
C GLU A 274 29.74 -17.40 14.35
N ALA A 275 30.90 -18.04 14.19
CA ALA A 275 31.49 -18.24 12.87
C ALA A 275 30.66 -19.17 11.97
N ARG A 276 29.93 -20.14 12.53
CA ARG A 276 29.18 -21.16 11.77
C ARG A 276 28.04 -20.58 10.94
N ILE A 277 27.48 -19.44 11.34
CA ILE A 277 26.33 -18.80 10.65
C ILE A 277 26.77 -17.81 9.57
N ARG A 278 28.03 -17.39 9.53
CA ARG A 278 28.55 -16.46 8.50
C ARG A 278 28.28 -16.98 7.09
N ALA A 279 28.39 -18.29 6.90
CA ALA A 279 28.13 -19.01 5.67
C ALA A 279 26.69 -18.88 5.12
N ILE A 280 25.69 -18.56 5.97
CA ILE A 280 24.30 -18.32 5.54
C ILE A 280 23.93 -16.83 5.64
N THR A 281 24.36 -16.13 6.69
CA THR A 281 23.98 -14.74 6.94
C THR A 281 24.71 -13.73 6.04
N ILE A 282 25.97 -13.99 5.62
CA ILE A 282 26.68 -13.07 4.70
C ILE A 282 26.07 -13.08 3.29
N PRO A 283 25.77 -14.23 2.65
CA PRO A 283 25.04 -14.25 1.37
C PRO A 283 23.70 -13.50 1.41
N ALA A 284 22.99 -13.50 2.54
CA ALA A 284 21.77 -12.70 2.73
C ALA A 284 22.05 -11.19 2.69
N LEU A 285 23.10 -10.70 3.35
CA LEU A 285 23.48 -9.28 3.31
C LEU A 285 24.00 -8.86 1.91
N VAL A 286 24.80 -9.71 1.27
CA VAL A 286 25.30 -9.49 -0.09
C VAL A 286 24.15 -9.48 -1.11
N PHE A 287 23.15 -10.34 -0.97
CA PHE A 287 21.92 -10.29 -1.76
C PHE A 287 21.22 -8.93 -1.63
N VAL A 288 20.97 -8.45 -0.40
CA VAL A 288 20.32 -7.14 -0.18
C VAL A 288 21.17 -5.99 -0.78
N PHE A 289 22.50 -6.07 -0.68
CA PHE A 289 23.39 -5.08 -1.29
C PHE A 289 23.32 -5.08 -2.82
N ILE A 290 23.40 -6.23 -3.49
CA ILE A 290 23.29 -6.33 -4.95
C ILE A 290 21.88 -5.90 -5.40
N TYR A 291 20.84 -6.33 -4.69
CA TYR A 291 19.44 -5.99 -4.99
C TYR A 291 19.11 -4.50 -4.71
N SER A 292 19.99 -3.78 -4.00
CA SER A 292 19.89 -2.33 -3.80
C SER A 292 20.18 -1.51 -5.07
N ILE A 293 20.80 -2.13 -6.09
CA ILE A 293 21.09 -1.50 -7.39
C ILE A 293 19.79 -1.19 -8.16
N LEU A 294 18.76 -2.03 -8.04
CA LEU A 294 17.50 -1.86 -8.76
C LEU A 294 16.79 -0.54 -8.38
N PRO A 295 16.32 0.29 -9.34
CA PRO A 295 15.71 1.58 -9.04
C PRO A 295 14.46 1.47 -8.16
N HIS A 296 13.55 0.56 -8.53
CA HIS A 296 12.35 0.24 -7.78
C HIS A 296 12.66 -0.76 -6.65
N LYS A 297 12.09 -0.52 -5.45
CA LYS A 297 12.43 -1.24 -4.22
C LYS A 297 11.21 -1.46 -3.34
N GLU A 298 11.05 -2.69 -2.83
CA GLU A 298 9.95 -3.05 -1.95
C GLU A 298 10.40 -4.03 -0.86
N LEU A 299 9.91 -3.85 0.37
CA LEU A 299 10.29 -4.67 1.52
C LEU A 299 9.99 -6.17 1.28
N ARG A 300 8.95 -6.50 0.49
CA ARG A 300 8.61 -7.88 0.16
C ARG A 300 9.67 -8.62 -0.67
N PHE A 301 10.46 -7.95 -1.51
CA PHE A 301 11.46 -8.62 -2.35
C PHE A 301 12.60 -9.24 -1.53
N ILE A 302 12.86 -8.70 -0.34
CA ILE A 302 13.91 -9.20 0.56
C ILE A 302 13.37 -10.12 1.68
N VAL A 303 12.10 -10.53 1.64
CA VAL A 303 11.46 -11.36 2.69
C VAL A 303 12.22 -12.66 2.98
N TYR A 304 12.89 -13.20 1.96
CA TYR A 304 13.70 -14.42 2.02
C TYR A 304 14.86 -14.34 3.02
N VAL A 305 15.42 -13.15 3.27
CA VAL A 305 16.57 -13.01 4.17
C VAL A 305 16.16 -12.86 5.63
N PHE A 306 14.89 -12.61 5.97
CA PHE A 306 14.50 -12.40 7.37
C PHE A 306 14.81 -13.64 8.25
N PRO A 307 14.54 -14.90 7.82
CA PRO A 307 15.01 -16.08 8.55
C PRO A 307 16.53 -16.19 8.64
N MET A 308 17.28 -15.72 7.64
CA MET A 308 18.74 -15.83 7.57
C MET A 308 19.44 -14.80 8.49
N LEU A 309 18.82 -13.64 8.69
CA LEU A 309 19.26 -12.59 9.61
C LEU A 309 18.78 -12.87 11.06
N ASN A 310 17.58 -13.45 11.23
CA ASN A 310 17.08 -13.89 12.54
C ASN A 310 17.95 -14.96 13.19
N ILE A 311 18.65 -15.81 12.41
CA ILE A 311 19.64 -16.75 12.95
C ILE A 311 20.77 -15.99 13.67
N ALA A 312 21.28 -14.91 13.09
CA ALA A 312 22.33 -14.10 13.71
C ALA A 312 21.85 -13.42 14.99
N SER A 313 20.65 -12.81 14.94
CA SER A 313 20.00 -12.24 16.12
C SER A 313 19.78 -13.29 17.22
N ALA A 314 19.40 -14.52 16.87
CA ALA A 314 19.19 -15.61 17.83
C ALA A 314 20.51 -16.13 18.46
N CYS A 315 21.56 -16.31 17.66
CA CYS A 315 22.89 -16.68 18.16
C CYS A 315 23.46 -15.61 19.11
N ALA A 316 23.28 -14.34 18.76
CA ALA A 316 23.61 -13.21 19.63
C ALA A 316 22.82 -13.24 20.95
N CYS A 317 21.49 -13.28 20.90
CA CYS A 317 20.66 -13.30 22.12
C CYS A 317 21.00 -14.49 23.03
N HIS A 318 21.19 -15.69 22.47
CA HIS A 318 21.65 -16.85 23.23
C HIS A 318 23.03 -16.63 23.87
N ARG A 319 23.99 -16.06 23.13
CA ARG A 319 25.34 -15.76 23.63
C ARG A 319 25.34 -14.70 24.73
N LEU A 320 24.41 -13.75 24.71
CA LEU A 320 24.22 -12.79 25.79
C LEU A 320 23.57 -13.47 27.01
N TRP A 321 22.50 -14.23 26.79
CA TRP A 321 21.75 -14.93 27.84
C TRP A 321 22.59 -15.93 28.65
N ILE A 322 23.51 -16.66 28.02
CA ILE A 322 24.40 -17.61 28.72
C ILE A 322 25.49 -16.91 29.54
N ASN A 323 25.89 -15.69 29.17
CA ASN A 323 26.94 -14.92 29.87
C ASN A 323 26.39 -14.00 30.97
N ARG A 324 25.06 -13.94 31.18
CA ARG A 324 24.37 -13.01 32.11
C ARG A 324 24.96 -12.94 33.53
N HIS A 325 25.47 -14.06 34.06
CA HIS A 325 26.00 -14.16 35.42
C HIS A 325 27.48 -13.75 35.56
N LYS A 326 28.17 -13.34 34.48
CA LYS A 326 29.60 -13.02 34.54
C LYS A 326 29.93 -11.62 35.06
N THR A 327 29.10 -10.63 34.75
CA THR A 327 29.28 -9.22 35.14
C THR A 327 27.93 -8.50 35.12
N ILE A 328 27.81 -7.39 35.85
CA ILE A 328 26.61 -6.53 35.82
C ILE A 328 26.29 -6.07 34.39
N PHE A 329 27.30 -5.70 33.59
CA PHE A 329 27.13 -5.31 32.19
C PHE A 329 26.55 -6.44 31.32
N HIS A 330 27.05 -7.68 31.47
CA HIS A 330 26.49 -8.83 30.75
C HIS A 330 25.08 -9.19 31.24
N SER A 331 24.76 -8.95 32.52
CA SER A 331 23.40 -9.10 33.05
C SER A 331 22.46 -8.09 32.38
N LEU A 332 22.80 -6.79 32.40
CA LEU A 332 22.06 -5.72 31.72
C LEU A 332 21.85 -6.02 30.23
N LEU A 333 22.90 -6.46 29.53
CA LEU A 333 22.83 -6.78 28.11
C LEU A 333 21.99 -8.05 27.82
N SER A 334 21.88 -8.98 28.77
CA SER A 334 20.94 -10.10 28.70
C SER A 334 19.48 -9.67 28.98
N ILE A 335 19.26 -8.69 29.86
CA ILE A 335 17.96 -8.07 30.10
C ILE A 335 17.52 -7.31 28.84
N ALA A 336 18.41 -6.57 28.18
CA ALA A 336 18.16 -5.93 26.89
C ALA A 336 17.81 -6.96 25.79
N ALA A 337 18.51 -8.11 25.76
CA ALA A 337 18.18 -9.21 24.85
C ALA A 337 16.79 -9.83 25.13
N GLY A 338 16.30 -9.81 26.38
CA GLY A 338 14.91 -10.13 26.70
C GLY A 338 13.93 -9.03 26.26
N GLY A 339 14.20 -7.78 26.67
CA GLY A 339 13.34 -6.61 26.43
C GLY A 339 13.13 -6.29 24.95
N HIS A 340 14.08 -6.62 24.07
CA HIS A 340 13.91 -6.43 22.63
C HIS A 340 12.74 -7.23 22.03
N LEU A 341 12.38 -8.38 22.63
CA LEU A 341 11.21 -9.16 22.22
C LEU A 341 9.90 -8.43 22.56
N ILE A 342 9.87 -7.72 23.69
CA ILE A 342 8.73 -6.88 24.10
C ILE A 342 8.63 -5.65 23.19
N GLY A 343 9.75 -4.99 22.90
CA GLY A 343 9.78 -3.86 21.96
C GLY A 343 9.40 -4.26 20.53
N ASN A 344 9.84 -5.43 20.05
CA ASN A 344 9.36 -6.03 18.80
C ASN A 344 7.84 -6.28 18.84
N PHE A 345 7.31 -6.85 19.93
CA PHE A 345 5.88 -7.10 20.07
C PHE A 345 5.06 -5.80 20.03
N VAL A 346 5.49 -4.74 20.73
CA VAL A 346 4.84 -3.42 20.70
C VAL A 346 4.87 -2.80 19.29
N LEU A 347 6.04 -2.81 18.62
CA LEU A 347 6.17 -2.38 17.22
C LEU A 347 5.24 -3.18 16.29
N THR A 348 5.10 -4.48 16.55
CA THR A 348 4.30 -5.41 15.76
C THR A 348 2.80 -5.21 15.95
N VAL A 349 2.33 -4.94 17.17
CA VAL A 349 0.94 -4.54 17.43
C VAL A 349 0.63 -3.23 16.71
N PHE A 350 1.51 -2.23 16.83
CA PHE A 350 1.37 -0.95 16.14
C PHE A 350 1.27 -1.11 14.60
N LEU A 351 2.21 -1.85 13.99
CA LEU A 351 2.21 -2.11 12.55
C LEU A 351 0.99 -2.91 12.08
N LEU A 352 0.49 -3.84 12.90
CA LEU A 352 -0.74 -4.59 12.62
C LEU A 352 -1.98 -3.68 12.64
N THR A 353 -2.12 -2.80 13.65
CA THR A 353 -3.22 -1.83 13.73
C THR A 353 -3.20 -0.85 12.54
N VAL A 354 -2.04 -0.29 12.19
CA VAL A 354 -1.89 0.52 10.97
C VAL A 354 -2.32 -0.28 9.73
N SER A 355 -1.85 -1.52 9.60
CA SER A 355 -2.12 -2.36 8.43
C SER A 355 -3.60 -2.75 8.29
N GLY A 356 -4.36 -2.86 9.39
CA GLY A 356 -5.80 -3.07 9.35
C GLY A 356 -6.54 -1.95 8.59
N THR A 357 -6.08 -0.71 8.69
CA THR A 357 -6.70 0.47 8.06
C THR A 357 -6.39 0.64 6.56
N ASN A 358 -5.63 -0.28 5.97
CA ASN A 358 -5.19 -0.21 4.56
C ASN A 358 -6.13 -0.87 3.55
N TYR A 359 -7.30 -1.37 3.97
CA TYR A 359 -8.23 -2.15 3.14
C TYR A 359 -9.65 -1.54 2.99
N PRO A 360 -9.78 -0.24 2.65
CA PRO A 360 -11.09 0.42 2.58
C PRO A 360 -12.03 -0.19 1.54
N GLY A 361 -11.54 -0.69 0.40
CA GLY A 361 -12.40 -1.27 -0.65
C GLY A 361 -13.07 -2.57 -0.24
N GLY A 362 -12.35 -3.43 0.48
CA GLY A 362 -12.93 -4.64 1.08
C GLY A 362 -13.95 -4.33 2.17
N VAL A 363 -13.67 -3.30 2.99
CA VAL A 363 -14.63 -2.80 3.99
C VAL A 363 -15.88 -2.20 3.31
N ALA A 364 -15.70 -1.42 2.24
CA ALA A 364 -16.81 -0.85 1.46
C ALA A 364 -17.71 -1.94 0.87
N MET A 365 -17.11 -2.97 0.28
CA MET A 365 -17.86 -4.11 -0.28
C MET A 365 -18.62 -4.88 0.82
N SER A 366 -18.02 -5.09 1.99
CA SER A 366 -18.67 -5.72 3.14
C SER A 366 -19.81 -4.87 3.72
N ARG A 367 -19.66 -3.53 3.74
CA ARG A 367 -20.70 -2.59 4.16
C ARG A 367 -21.86 -2.57 3.18
N LEU A 368 -21.59 -2.48 1.88
CA LEU A 368 -22.58 -2.49 0.81
C LEU A 368 -23.43 -3.77 0.84
N HIS A 369 -22.82 -4.95 0.95
CA HIS A 369 -23.55 -6.22 1.08
C HIS A 369 -24.51 -6.25 2.28
N ARG A 370 -24.17 -5.60 3.40
CA ARG A 370 -25.04 -5.49 4.58
C ARG A 370 -26.16 -4.47 4.39
N LEU A 371 -25.89 -3.35 3.71
CA LEU A 371 -26.84 -2.27 3.47
C LEU A 371 -27.90 -2.63 2.41
N ALA A 372 -27.47 -3.22 1.30
CA ALA A 372 -28.33 -3.64 0.20
C ALA A 372 -28.83 -5.10 0.35
N SER A 373 -28.61 -5.75 1.50
CA SER A 373 -29.04 -7.14 1.75
C SER A 373 -30.51 -7.47 1.47
N PRO A 374 -31.49 -6.54 1.52
CA PRO A 374 -32.88 -6.81 1.10
C PRO A 374 -33.10 -6.86 -0.42
N GLU A 375 -32.14 -6.42 -1.22
CA GLU A 375 -32.31 -6.18 -2.67
C GLU A 375 -31.79 -7.38 -3.49
N ALA A 376 -32.71 -8.05 -4.20
CA ALA A 376 -32.41 -9.31 -4.89
C ALA A 376 -31.48 -9.15 -6.11
N ASN A 377 -31.73 -8.12 -6.92
CA ASN A 377 -30.97 -7.83 -8.15
C ASN A 377 -30.38 -6.42 -8.01
N VAL A 378 -29.05 -6.34 -7.90
CA VAL A 378 -28.33 -5.07 -7.70
C VAL A 378 -27.15 -5.01 -8.64
N SER A 379 -26.99 -3.89 -9.34
CA SER A 379 -25.84 -3.59 -10.18
C SER A 379 -24.89 -2.62 -9.48
N ILE A 380 -23.62 -3.00 -9.38
CA ILE A 380 -22.58 -2.30 -8.62
C ILE A 380 -21.41 -1.98 -9.54
N HIS A 381 -21.04 -0.70 -9.64
CA HIS A 381 -19.76 -0.29 -10.21
C HIS A 381 -18.71 -0.16 -9.11
N ILE A 382 -17.50 -0.64 -9.38
CA ILE A 382 -16.36 -0.73 -8.48
C ILE A 382 -15.20 0.02 -9.15
N ASP A 383 -14.81 1.16 -8.58
CA ASP A 383 -13.69 1.94 -9.12
C ASP A 383 -12.33 1.29 -8.85
N ASN A 384 -11.29 1.83 -9.50
CA ASN A 384 -9.93 1.30 -9.43
C ASN A 384 -9.39 1.31 -7.99
N LEU A 385 -9.60 2.38 -7.21
CA LEU A 385 -9.15 2.41 -5.81
C LEU A 385 -9.84 1.34 -4.96
N THR A 386 -11.15 1.12 -5.14
CA THR A 386 -11.90 0.08 -4.43
C THR A 386 -11.41 -1.31 -4.84
N ALA A 387 -11.21 -1.56 -6.13
CA ALA A 387 -10.63 -2.81 -6.66
C ALA A 387 -9.25 -3.10 -6.05
N GLN A 388 -8.34 -2.12 -6.06
CA GLN A 388 -6.97 -2.26 -5.54
C GLN A 388 -6.88 -2.43 -4.01
N SER A 389 -7.95 -2.15 -3.26
CA SER A 389 -7.91 -2.01 -1.79
C SER A 389 -8.82 -2.96 -1.01
N GLY A 390 -9.20 -4.11 -1.59
CA GLY A 390 -9.72 -5.24 -0.83
C GLY A 390 -10.82 -6.05 -1.49
N VAL A 391 -11.31 -5.64 -2.67
CA VAL A 391 -12.25 -6.42 -3.47
C VAL A 391 -11.54 -7.59 -4.15
N THR A 392 -12.21 -8.74 -4.14
CA THR A 392 -11.84 -9.96 -4.88
C THR A 392 -13.11 -10.66 -5.34
N ARG A 393 -13.00 -11.65 -6.24
CA ARG A 393 -14.13 -12.52 -6.61
C ARG A 393 -14.69 -13.32 -5.43
N PHE A 394 -13.95 -13.48 -4.33
CA PHE A 394 -14.45 -14.01 -3.06
C PHE A 394 -15.31 -13.01 -2.27
N THR A 395 -15.18 -11.69 -2.50
CA THR A 395 -16.04 -10.65 -1.90
C THR A 395 -17.35 -10.42 -2.66
N GLU A 396 -17.49 -11.01 -3.85
CA GLU A 396 -18.72 -11.02 -4.63
C GLU A 396 -19.62 -12.15 -4.09
N ILE A 397 -20.37 -11.87 -3.02
CA ILE A 397 -21.08 -12.89 -2.22
C ILE A 397 -22.39 -13.28 -2.90
N ASN A 398 -23.15 -12.29 -3.38
CA ASN A 398 -24.47 -12.50 -3.96
C ASN A 398 -24.34 -12.81 -5.46
N SER A 399 -24.85 -13.96 -5.91
CA SER A 399 -24.83 -14.41 -7.31
C SER A 399 -25.76 -13.65 -8.24
N ASN A 400 -26.77 -13.00 -7.68
CA ASN A 400 -27.82 -12.28 -8.42
C ASN A 400 -27.46 -10.80 -8.65
N TRP A 401 -26.27 -10.39 -8.20
CA TRP A 401 -25.76 -9.03 -8.31
C TRP A 401 -24.71 -8.97 -9.43
N THR A 402 -24.70 -7.85 -10.16
CA THR A 402 -23.76 -7.61 -11.26
C THR A 402 -22.66 -6.67 -10.78
N TYR A 403 -21.43 -7.17 -10.67
CA TYR A 403 -20.26 -6.39 -10.23
C TYR A 403 -19.43 -5.99 -11.45
N SER A 404 -19.36 -4.71 -11.77
CA SER A 404 -18.52 -4.18 -12.85
C SER A 404 -17.28 -3.51 -12.29
N LYS A 405 -16.10 -3.89 -12.80
CA LYS A 405 -14.79 -3.29 -12.50
C LYS A 405 -14.23 -2.52 -13.69
N ASN A 406 -15.10 -2.01 -14.58
CA ASN A 406 -14.69 -1.35 -15.83
C ASN A 406 -13.96 -0.02 -15.56
N GLU A 407 -12.62 -0.04 -15.57
CA GLU A 407 -11.76 1.11 -15.30
C GLU A 407 -11.89 2.27 -16.32
N HIS A 408 -12.57 2.06 -17.45
CA HIS A 408 -12.74 3.08 -18.48
C HIS A 408 -13.85 4.10 -18.18
N LEU A 409 -14.75 3.80 -17.24
CA LEU A 409 -15.90 4.66 -16.92
C LEU A 409 -15.48 5.91 -16.13
N LYS A 410 -15.91 7.08 -16.59
CA LYS A 410 -15.65 8.40 -16.00
C LYS A 410 -16.92 9.04 -15.46
N ALA A 411 -16.77 9.94 -14.48
CA ALA A 411 -17.87 10.70 -13.92
C ALA A 411 -18.50 11.65 -14.97
N GLY A 412 -19.58 11.18 -15.60
CA GLY A 412 -20.26 11.82 -16.73
C GLY A 412 -20.86 10.80 -17.70
N ASP A 413 -20.32 9.57 -17.74
CA ASP A 413 -20.78 8.53 -18.67
C ASP A 413 -22.19 8.01 -18.30
N ASP A 414 -23.11 7.96 -19.27
CA ASP A 414 -24.47 7.40 -19.11
C ASP A 414 -24.46 5.93 -18.63
N GLU A 415 -23.36 5.21 -18.86
CA GLU A 415 -23.10 3.87 -18.29
C GLU A 415 -23.18 3.86 -16.76
N LEU A 416 -22.63 4.87 -16.08
CA LEU A 416 -22.65 4.97 -14.62
C LEU A 416 -24.06 5.18 -14.06
N HIS A 417 -25.01 5.66 -14.86
CA HIS A 417 -26.40 5.85 -14.45
C HIS A 417 -27.21 4.55 -14.48
N LYS A 418 -26.70 3.50 -15.14
CA LYS A 418 -27.31 2.16 -15.19
C LYS A 418 -27.15 1.40 -13.88
N PHE A 419 -26.07 1.67 -13.15
CA PHE A 419 -25.77 1.02 -11.87
C PHE A 419 -26.70 1.51 -10.76
N ASP A 420 -26.99 0.64 -9.80
CA ASP A 420 -27.79 0.95 -8.62
C ASP A 420 -26.91 1.52 -7.48
N TYR A 421 -25.65 1.07 -7.41
CA TYR A 421 -24.64 1.57 -6.46
C TYR A 421 -23.28 1.79 -7.14
N LEU A 422 -22.54 2.79 -6.66
CA LEU A 422 -21.15 3.03 -7.05
C LEU A 422 -20.26 3.02 -5.80
N LEU A 423 -19.11 2.34 -5.89
CA LEU A 423 -18.01 2.45 -4.94
C LEU A 423 -16.91 3.27 -5.60
N THR A 424 -16.62 4.46 -5.06
CA THR A 424 -15.78 5.48 -5.73
C THR A 424 -14.86 6.23 -4.76
N GLU A 425 -13.66 6.60 -5.22
CA GLU A 425 -12.70 7.41 -4.47
C GLU A 425 -13.28 8.77 -4.03
N VAL A 426 -12.98 9.14 -2.78
CA VAL A 426 -13.32 10.46 -2.22
C VAL A 426 -12.34 11.51 -2.74
N LYS A 427 -12.59 11.99 -3.95
CA LYS A 427 -11.98 13.21 -4.48
C LYS A 427 -12.48 14.45 -3.70
N ASN A 428 -11.78 15.58 -3.83
CA ASN A 428 -12.13 16.82 -3.14
C ASN A 428 -13.61 17.20 -3.35
N LYS A 429 -14.28 17.73 -2.30
CA LYS A 429 -15.72 18.09 -2.32
C LYS A 429 -16.10 19.06 -3.45
N TYR A 430 -15.14 19.84 -3.95
CA TYR A 430 -15.30 20.81 -5.04
C TYR A 430 -14.91 20.27 -6.42
N SER A 431 -14.49 19.01 -6.54
CA SER A 431 -14.20 18.37 -7.83
C SER A 431 -15.45 18.32 -8.72
N PRO A 432 -15.36 18.61 -10.03
CA PRO A 432 -16.50 18.53 -10.95
C PRO A 432 -17.08 17.11 -11.00
N GLU A 433 -16.23 16.08 -11.02
CA GLU A 433 -16.63 14.66 -10.97
C GLU A 433 -17.56 14.37 -9.78
N MET A 434 -17.20 14.90 -8.60
CA MET A 434 -17.96 14.69 -7.36
C MET A 434 -19.30 15.41 -7.38
N ARG A 435 -19.44 16.51 -8.13
CA ARG A 435 -20.72 17.21 -8.35
C ARG A 435 -21.63 16.40 -9.28
N ILE A 436 -21.09 15.91 -10.40
CA ILE A 436 -21.81 15.09 -11.40
C ILE A 436 -22.35 13.80 -10.75
N LEU A 437 -21.50 13.11 -9.97
CA LEU A 437 -21.92 11.93 -9.22
C LEU A 437 -22.98 12.27 -8.15
N GLN A 438 -22.86 13.40 -7.45
CA GLN A 438 -23.85 13.84 -6.45
C GLN A 438 -25.17 14.37 -7.06
N GLN A 439 -25.23 14.70 -8.35
CA GLN A 439 -26.50 14.99 -9.03
C GLN A 439 -27.33 13.71 -9.17
N THR A 440 -26.74 12.65 -9.72
CA THR A 440 -27.45 11.40 -10.09
C THR A 440 -27.54 10.38 -8.95
N HIS A 441 -26.57 10.37 -8.05
CA HIS A 441 -26.51 9.42 -6.93
C HIS A 441 -26.55 10.15 -5.57
N GLU A 442 -27.14 9.49 -4.59
CA GLU A 442 -27.13 9.89 -3.18
C GLU A 442 -26.00 9.17 -2.44
N LYS A 443 -25.44 9.84 -1.43
CA LYS A 443 -24.33 9.34 -0.62
C LYS A 443 -24.85 8.67 0.65
N ILE A 444 -24.48 7.41 0.86
CA ILE A 444 -24.84 6.65 2.06
C ILE A 444 -23.74 6.72 3.12
N GLU A 445 -22.58 6.12 2.84
CA GLU A 445 -21.50 5.91 3.82
C GLU A 445 -20.16 6.40 3.28
N LEU A 446 -19.28 6.89 4.16
CA LEU A 446 -17.87 7.12 3.87
C LEU A 446 -17.05 6.06 4.57
N ILE A 447 -16.16 5.42 3.83
CA ILE A 447 -15.17 4.49 4.36
C ILE A 447 -13.84 5.23 4.46
N GLU A 448 -13.32 5.27 5.68
CA GLU A 448 -12.02 5.87 5.96
C GLU A 448 -10.87 4.91 5.64
N CYS A 449 -9.72 5.47 5.30
CA CYS A 449 -8.45 4.74 5.21
C CYS A 449 -7.32 5.51 5.88
N PHE A 450 -6.16 4.85 6.02
CA PHE A 450 -4.95 5.45 6.57
C PHE A 450 -4.58 6.77 5.85
N SER A 451 -4.31 7.83 6.63
CA SER A 451 -3.80 9.10 6.11
C SER A 451 -2.35 9.32 6.53
N ASN A 452 -2.11 9.46 7.84
CA ASN A 452 -0.77 9.66 8.41
C ASN A 452 -0.72 9.29 9.90
N ILE A 453 0.49 9.19 10.43
CA ILE A 453 0.73 9.01 11.86
C ILE A 453 0.92 10.39 12.47
N GLY A 454 0.04 10.78 13.40
CA GLY A 454 0.19 11.99 14.19
C GLY A 454 0.79 11.69 15.56
N ILE A 455 1.66 12.57 16.05
CA ILE A 455 2.14 12.53 17.44
C ILE A 455 1.15 13.31 18.32
N HIS A 456 0.87 12.81 19.52
CA HIS A 456 -0.06 13.41 20.48
C HIS A 456 0.53 13.36 21.89
N TYR A 457 1.30 14.38 22.25
CA TYR A 457 2.19 14.39 23.42
C TYR A 457 1.48 14.28 24.78
N THR A 458 0.16 14.48 24.86
CA THR A 458 -0.63 14.39 26.11
C THR A 458 -1.18 12.98 26.38
N SER A 459 -0.82 11.97 25.59
CA SER A 459 -1.37 10.61 25.67
C SER A 459 -0.31 9.58 26.05
N LEU A 460 -0.67 8.64 26.94
CA LEU A 460 0.21 7.56 27.44
C LEU A 460 0.88 6.76 26.29
N LEU A 461 0.17 6.61 25.18
CA LEU A 461 0.73 6.22 23.89
C LEU A 461 0.73 7.47 22.99
N PRO A 462 1.87 8.13 22.73
CA PRO A 462 1.91 9.43 22.05
C PRO A 462 1.73 9.33 20.53
N ILE A 463 1.18 8.23 20.02
CA ILE A 463 1.07 7.93 18.58
C ILE A 463 -0.40 7.69 18.23
N LYS A 464 -1.00 8.62 17.48
CA LYS A 464 -2.38 8.51 16.98
C LYS A 464 -2.38 8.29 15.47
N ILE A 465 -2.91 7.15 15.04
CA ILE A 465 -3.22 6.90 13.63
C ILE A 465 -4.31 7.88 13.22
N ARG A 466 -4.06 8.69 12.19
CA ARG A 466 -5.05 9.57 11.57
C ARG A 466 -5.57 8.92 10.31
N THR A 467 -6.87 8.78 10.24
CA THR A 467 -7.61 8.34 9.06
C THR A 467 -8.15 9.53 8.28
N LYS A 468 -8.52 9.31 7.02
CA LYS A 468 -9.25 10.25 6.15
C LYS A 468 -10.34 9.49 5.39
N PRO A 469 -11.44 10.11 4.95
CA PRO A 469 -12.36 9.45 4.03
C PRO A 469 -11.65 9.17 2.70
N CYS A 470 -11.77 7.93 2.19
CA CYS A 470 -11.07 7.49 0.98
C CYS A 470 -11.99 6.85 -0.06
N ILE A 471 -13.04 6.14 0.36
CA ILE A 471 -14.04 5.54 -0.54
C ILE A 471 -15.44 5.95 -0.07
N MET A 472 -16.33 6.20 -1.01
CA MET A 472 -17.73 6.58 -0.79
C MET A 472 -18.66 5.52 -1.36
N ILE A 473 -19.70 5.17 -0.60
CA ILE A 473 -20.80 4.33 -1.08
C ILE A 473 -21.92 5.25 -1.57
N LEU A 474 -22.17 5.21 -2.88
CA LEU A 474 -23.24 5.93 -3.58
C LEU A 474 -24.37 4.98 -3.95
N ARG A 475 -25.62 5.47 -4.00
CA ARG A 475 -26.82 4.76 -4.50
C ARG A 475 -27.58 5.65 -5.48
N ARG A 476 -28.09 5.09 -6.58
CA ARG A 476 -28.82 5.86 -7.61
C ARG A 476 -30.09 6.48 -7.04
N LYS A 477 -30.34 7.76 -7.32
CA LYS A 477 -31.59 8.43 -6.92
C LYS A 477 -32.76 7.93 -7.78
N PRO A 478 -33.98 7.81 -7.23
CA PRO A 478 -35.15 7.38 -8.01
C PRO A 478 -35.46 8.31 -9.20
N ASN A 479 -35.13 9.60 -9.08
CA ASN A 479 -35.38 10.61 -10.12
C ASN A 479 -34.16 10.88 -11.02
N ALA A 480 -33.11 10.05 -11.01
CA ALA A 480 -31.85 10.31 -11.74
C ALA A 480 -32.07 10.57 -13.25
N ALA A 481 -32.93 9.78 -13.90
CA ALA A 481 -33.27 9.93 -15.32
C ALA A 481 -34.08 11.20 -15.65
N LEU A 482 -34.77 11.79 -14.66
CA LEU A 482 -35.43 13.10 -14.82
C LEU A 482 -34.47 14.26 -14.59
N LEU A 483 -33.54 14.11 -13.63
CA LEU A 483 -32.53 15.13 -13.32
C LEU A 483 -31.59 15.40 -14.50
N LYS A 484 -31.23 14.39 -15.30
CA LYS A 484 -30.39 14.60 -16.51
C LYS A 484 -30.97 15.67 -17.44
N ARG A 485 -32.27 15.59 -17.73
CA ARG A 485 -33.01 16.53 -18.60
C ARG A 485 -33.12 17.96 -18.07
N PHE A 486 -32.82 18.22 -16.79
CA PHE A 486 -32.77 19.58 -16.26
C PHE A 486 -31.39 20.22 -16.45
N PHE A 487 -30.32 19.43 -16.55
CA PHE A 487 -28.95 19.93 -16.72
C PHE A 487 -28.45 19.85 -18.17
N GLU A 488 -28.96 18.95 -19.00
CA GLU A 488 -28.79 18.96 -20.48
C GLU A 488 -29.32 20.26 -21.17
N VAL A 489 -29.89 21.19 -20.40
CA VAL A 489 -30.46 22.48 -20.85
C VAL A 489 -29.65 23.68 -20.31
N GLU A 490 -28.63 23.47 -19.47
CA GLU A 490 -27.83 24.54 -18.83
C GLU A 490 -26.34 24.56 -19.22
N ASP A 491 -25.89 23.75 -20.19
CA ASP A 491 -24.54 23.92 -20.77
C ASP A 491 -24.46 25.17 -21.67
N PRO A 492 -23.31 25.87 -21.75
CA PRO A 492 -23.18 27.11 -22.49
C PRO A 492 -23.24 26.90 -24.01
N VAL A 493 -23.69 27.91 -24.74
CA VAL A 493 -23.52 27.96 -26.21
C VAL A 493 -22.05 28.14 -26.53
N GLU A 494 -21.36 27.07 -26.93
CA GLU A 494 -20.09 27.18 -27.62
C GLU A 494 -20.32 27.93 -28.94
N GLY A 495 -19.66 29.08 -29.10
CA GLY A 495 -19.77 29.89 -30.30
C GLY A 495 -19.09 29.18 -31.46
N VAL A 496 -19.87 28.89 -32.52
CA VAL A 496 -19.31 28.40 -33.78
C VAL A 496 -18.50 29.53 -34.42
N ILE A 497 -17.18 29.47 -34.21
CA ILE A 497 -16.22 30.16 -35.09
C ILE A 497 -15.99 29.21 -36.26
N ALA A 498 -16.54 29.57 -37.41
CA ALA A 498 -16.13 28.99 -38.69
C ALA A 498 -15.06 29.93 -39.27
N ASP A 499 -13.86 29.41 -39.47
CA ASP A 499 -12.83 30.11 -40.25
C ASP A 499 -13.23 30.05 -41.73
N GLU A 500 -13.79 31.14 -42.26
CA GLU A 500 -13.90 31.36 -43.70
C GLU A 500 -12.71 32.21 -44.16
N ASP A 501 -11.88 31.66 -45.04
CA ASP A 501 -10.70 32.35 -45.58
C ASP A 501 -11.12 33.58 -46.41
N ASN A 502 -10.43 34.70 -46.18
CA ASN A 502 -10.54 35.92 -46.97
C ASN A 502 -9.94 35.74 -48.37
N ASP A 503 -10.64 36.23 -49.40
CA ASP A 503 -9.94 36.87 -50.53
C ASP A 503 -10.76 38.01 -51.18
N SER A 504 -10.03 39.04 -51.60
CA SER A 504 -10.36 40.09 -52.58
C SER A 504 -11.45 41.15 -52.29
N THR A 505 -10.97 42.40 -52.35
CA THR A 505 -11.56 43.58 -53.01
C THR A 505 -12.78 44.33 -52.42
N ASP A 506 -12.43 45.45 -51.75
CA ASP A 506 -12.65 46.82 -52.26
C ASP A 506 -13.72 47.77 -51.64
N GLU A 507 -13.23 49.01 -51.50
CA GLU A 507 -13.89 50.33 -51.53
C GLU A 507 -14.79 50.85 -50.37
N ASN A 508 -14.20 51.85 -49.69
CA ASN A 508 -14.74 53.20 -49.42
C ASN A 508 -15.49 53.55 -48.10
N GLU A 509 -14.75 54.38 -47.34
CA GLU A 509 -15.14 55.71 -46.84
C GLU A 509 -15.92 55.92 -45.51
N SER A 510 -15.40 56.90 -44.76
CA SER A 510 -16.05 57.85 -43.85
C SER A 510 -16.34 57.46 -42.38
N GLU A 511 -15.74 58.26 -41.47
CA GLU A 511 -16.37 59.10 -40.42
C GLU A 511 -17.49 58.51 -39.51
N MET A 512 -17.64 58.84 -38.22
CA MET A 512 -16.82 59.49 -37.16
C MET A 512 -17.60 59.36 -35.82
N GLU A 513 -17.01 59.85 -34.71
CA GLU A 513 -17.68 60.38 -33.49
C GLU A 513 -18.56 59.49 -32.56
N GLU A 514 -18.00 59.25 -31.37
CA GLU A 514 -18.51 59.56 -30.00
C GLU A 514 -19.89 59.07 -29.44
N ASP A 515 -19.76 58.49 -28.24
CA ASP A 515 -20.56 58.61 -27.01
C ASP A 515 -22.05 58.19 -26.84
N VAL A 516 -22.20 57.22 -25.93
CA VAL A 516 -23.08 57.23 -24.73
C VAL A 516 -24.50 57.82 -24.82
N GLU A 517 -25.52 56.95 -24.71
CA GLU A 517 -26.60 57.20 -23.73
C GLU A 517 -27.29 55.94 -23.16
N GLU A 518 -28.05 56.15 -22.09
CA GLU A 518 -28.70 55.16 -21.23
C GLU A 518 -30.15 54.86 -21.68
N ILE A 519 -30.57 53.59 -21.73
CA ILE A 519 -32.01 53.23 -21.82
C ILE A 519 -32.40 52.22 -20.73
N ALA A 520 -33.46 52.56 -20.00
CA ALA A 520 -33.87 51.91 -18.76
C ALA A 520 -34.77 50.65 -18.93
N LEU A 521 -34.90 49.94 -17.80
CA LEU A 521 -35.48 48.59 -17.66
C LEU A 521 -37.04 48.55 -17.67
N LYS A 522 -37.62 47.35 -17.95
CA LYS A 522 -38.97 46.79 -17.56
C LYS A 522 -40.06 46.71 -18.67
N PRO A 523 -41.20 45.97 -18.48
CA PRO A 523 -41.28 44.55 -18.08
C PRO A 523 -42.42 43.72 -18.74
N LYS A 524 -42.15 42.49 -19.18
CA LYS A 524 -43.14 41.37 -19.30
C LYS A 524 -42.40 40.09 -18.86
N ILE A 525 -42.97 39.14 -18.11
CA ILE A 525 -44.35 38.62 -18.08
C ILE A 525 -44.90 38.52 -16.63
N ARG A 526 -46.22 38.75 -16.45
CA ARG A 526 -46.95 38.39 -15.21
C ARG A 526 -48.37 37.89 -15.51
N LYS A 527 -48.56 36.57 -15.50
CA LYS A 527 -49.81 35.76 -15.39
C LYS A 527 -49.36 34.29 -15.52
N ARG A 528 -49.73 33.33 -14.67
CA ARG A 528 -50.82 33.26 -13.68
C ARG A 528 -50.32 33.34 -12.23
N LEU A 529 -50.66 34.41 -11.50
CA LEU A 529 -50.81 34.39 -10.04
C LEU A 529 -51.57 35.65 -9.56
N ARG A 530 -52.89 35.49 -9.45
CA ARG A 530 -53.81 36.23 -8.56
C ARG A 530 -54.80 35.17 -8.07
N VAL A 531 -54.83 34.79 -6.79
CA VAL A 531 -55.12 35.56 -5.57
C VAL A 531 -56.62 35.76 -5.39
N THR A 532 -57.14 35.16 -4.31
CA THR A 532 -58.20 35.73 -3.48
C THR A 532 -57.67 35.79 -2.05
N THR A 533 -57.45 37.01 -1.54
CA THR A 533 -57.14 37.30 -0.13
C THR A 533 -58.44 37.29 0.70
N THR A 534 -58.50 37.40 2.04
CA THR A 534 -57.59 38.02 3.03
C THR A 534 -57.92 37.51 4.46
N THR A 535 -57.25 38.07 5.48
CA THR A 535 -57.47 37.99 6.95
C THR A 535 -56.70 36.89 7.69
N LEU A 536 -56.04 37.14 8.84
CA LEU A 536 -55.72 38.42 9.51
C LEU A 536 -54.35 38.33 10.25
N THR A 537 -53.86 39.43 10.83
CA THR A 537 -52.45 39.64 11.23
C THR A 537 -52.08 39.19 12.66
N PRO A 538 -50.79 38.89 12.94
CA PRO A 538 -50.32 38.41 14.24
C PRO A 538 -49.92 39.51 15.22
N LYS A 539 -49.96 39.23 16.54
CA LYS A 539 -49.32 40.02 17.61
C LYS A 539 -48.81 39.15 18.79
N ILE A 540 -47.49 39.09 18.93
CA ILE A 540 -46.69 39.29 20.17
C ILE A 540 -47.42 39.12 21.53
N LYS A 541 -47.02 38.16 22.39
CA LYS A 541 -46.08 38.37 23.54
C LYS A 541 -45.77 37.06 24.32
N ILE A 542 -44.84 37.15 25.29
CA ILE A 542 -44.33 36.07 26.18
C ILE A 542 -45.01 36.13 27.56
N LYS A 543 -45.32 34.97 28.17
CA LYS A 543 -45.32 34.61 29.62
C LYS A 543 -45.77 33.13 29.76
N GLU A 544 -45.01 32.22 30.38
CA GLU A 544 -44.84 31.91 31.83
C GLU A 544 -45.95 31.02 32.45
N ILE A 545 -45.62 30.37 33.59
CA ILE A 545 -46.42 29.40 34.39
C ILE A 545 -46.43 27.99 33.76
N ILE A 546 -45.92 26.88 34.34
CA ILE A 546 -45.66 26.35 35.71
C ILE A 546 -46.82 25.53 36.33
N ALA A 547 -46.54 24.22 36.52
CA ALA A 547 -47.16 23.26 37.45
C ALA A 547 -48.60 22.72 37.19
N ALA A 548 -48.93 21.69 37.98
CA ALA A 548 -50.17 20.88 38.05
C ALA A 548 -50.43 19.92 36.85
N GLU A 549 -50.35 18.59 36.99
CA GLU A 549 -51.24 17.63 37.73
C GLU A 549 -52.56 17.32 36.97
N LYS A 550 -53.10 16.08 36.90
CA LYS A 550 -52.82 14.77 37.56
C LYS A 550 -53.66 13.61 36.92
N LEU A 551 -53.21 12.34 37.09
CA LEU A 551 -53.99 11.05 37.03
C LEU A 551 -54.71 10.71 35.67
N ASP A 552 -55.16 9.50 35.29
CA ASP A 552 -54.96 8.06 35.67
C ASP A 552 -55.62 7.18 34.55
N THR A 553 -55.46 5.85 34.40
CA THR A 553 -54.56 4.80 35.00
C THR A 553 -53.93 4.02 33.81
N GLU A 554 -53.65 2.71 33.65
CA GLU A 554 -53.74 1.37 34.29
C GLU A 554 -52.43 0.62 33.84
N SER A 555 -51.63 -0.12 34.63
CA SER A 555 -51.78 -1.46 35.26
C SER A 555 -52.05 -2.63 34.26
N ASP A 556 -51.50 -3.85 34.39
CA ASP A 556 -50.86 -4.56 35.54
C ASP A 556 -49.45 -5.11 35.16
N ASP A 557 -48.42 -5.07 36.03
CA ASP A 557 -47.92 -6.12 36.97
C ASP A 557 -47.23 -7.35 36.29
N ASP A 558 -46.05 -7.87 36.68
CA ASP A 558 -45.02 -7.45 37.68
C ASP A 558 -43.60 -7.91 37.12
N GLU A 559 -42.49 -8.26 37.78
CA GLU A 559 -42.13 -8.57 39.19
C GLU A 559 -40.64 -8.24 39.49
N ASN A 560 -40.18 -8.52 40.72
CA ASN A 560 -38.95 -8.02 41.35
C ASN A 560 -37.62 -8.66 40.86
N LEU A 561 -36.53 -7.88 40.89
CA LEU A 561 -35.55 -7.97 42.00
C LEU A 561 -34.67 -6.70 42.10
N SER A 562 -34.38 -6.27 43.34
CA SER A 562 -33.56 -5.10 43.66
C SER A 562 -32.48 -5.45 44.68
N GLU A 563 -31.35 -4.74 44.66
CA GLU A 563 -30.72 -4.21 45.88
C GLU A 563 -29.74 -3.07 45.53
N GLU A 564 -29.60 -2.11 46.45
CA GLU A 564 -28.77 -0.91 46.31
C GLU A 564 -27.37 -1.09 46.95
N ILE A 565 -26.44 -0.17 46.69
CA ILE A 565 -25.61 0.55 47.68
C ILE A 565 -24.58 1.45 46.95
N THR A 566 -24.11 2.64 47.40
CA THR A 566 -24.65 3.80 48.16
C THR A 566 -23.57 4.91 48.04
N GLU A 567 -23.94 6.15 47.68
CA GLU A 567 -23.25 7.46 47.90
C GLU A 567 -21.77 7.68 47.45
N LYS A 568 -21.45 8.73 46.66
CA LYS A 568 -21.16 10.17 46.95
C LYS A 568 -19.86 10.46 47.71
N ASP A 569 -18.97 11.26 47.09
CA ASP A 569 -18.72 12.69 47.36
C ASP A 569 -17.79 13.23 46.24
N LEU A 570 -17.86 14.45 45.67
CA LEU A 570 -18.18 15.84 46.05
C LEU A 570 -16.93 16.73 46.29
N LEU A 571 -17.04 18.01 45.86
CA LEU A 571 -16.05 19.10 45.89
C LEU A 571 -14.84 18.91 44.93
N SER A 572 -14.51 19.78 43.95
CA SER A 572 -14.87 21.15 43.52
C SER A 572 -14.20 22.34 44.23
N GLU A 573 -13.43 23.11 43.45
CA GLU A 573 -12.90 24.51 43.54
C GLU A 573 -11.47 24.50 42.96
N GLU A 574 -11.06 25.23 41.91
CA GLU A 574 -11.25 26.61 41.42
C GLU A 574 -10.08 27.58 41.74
N VAL A 575 -9.33 27.89 40.67
CA VAL A 575 -8.75 29.21 40.31
C VAL A 575 -7.83 29.95 41.31
N LYS A 576 -6.57 30.13 40.90
CA LYS A 576 -5.98 31.47 40.70
C LYS A 576 -4.69 31.48 39.87
N GLU A 577 -4.51 32.57 39.13
CA GLU A 577 -3.25 32.97 38.49
C GLU A 577 -2.45 33.87 39.46
N GLU A 578 -1.12 33.90 39.31
CA GLU A 578 -0.36 35.14 39.51
C GLU A 578 0.97 35.09 38.74
N ASN A 579 1.42 36.24 38.22
CA ASN A 579 2.71 36.39 37.54
C ASN A 579 3.73 37.00 38.49
N LEU A 580 5.00 36.63 38.35
CA LEU A 580 6.13 37.52 38.68
C LEU A 580 7.40 37.09 37.94
N SER A 581 8.30 38.06 37.76
CA SER A 581 9.53 37.98 36.98
C SER A 581 10.63 38.75 37.70
N GLU A 582 11.86 38.25 37.69
CA GLU A 582 13.06 39.01 38.10
C GLU A 582 14.32 38.42 37.43
N GLU A 583 15.46 39.12 37.51
CA GLU A 583 16.49 39.11 36.46
C GLU A 583 17.92 38.75 36.91
N MET A 584 18.74 38.42 35.90
CA MET A 584 20.14 38.87 35.69
C MET A 584 21.38 38.20 36.34
N ASN A 585 22.50 38.45 35.62
CA ASN A 585 23.94 38.21 35.84
C ASN A 585 24.43 36.75 35.77
N GLU A 586 25.43 36.33 34.97
CA GLU A 586 26.68 36.90 34.37
C GLU A 586 27.99 36.60 35.15
N GLU A 587 29.12 36.73 34.42
CA GLU A 587 30.53 36.47 34.76
C GLU A 587 31.02 34.99 34.83
N ASP A 588 32.22 34.60 34.38
CA ASP A 588 33.07 35.08 33.25
C ASP A 588 34.24 34.08 32.96
N LEU A 589 35.02 34.32 31.88
CA LEU A 589 36.42 33.87 31.60
C LEU A 589 36.71 32.35 31.36
N SER A 590 37.76 31.93 30.62
CA SER A 590 38.53 32.47 29.48
C SER A 590 39.49 31.40 28.88
N GLU A 591 40.14 31.70 27.74
CA GLU A 591 41.43 31.16 27.23
C GLU A 591 41.57 29.66 26.81
N GLU A 592 42.33 29.27 25.77
CA GLU A 592 42.88 29.96 24.57
C GLU A 592 43.40 28.94 23.50
N GLU A 593 43.48 29.36 22.23
CA GLU A 593 44.46 29.03 21.13
C GLU A 593 44.93 27.56 20.81
N ASN A 594 45.37 27.17 19.59
CA ASN A 594 45.25 27.70 18.20
C ASN A 594 45.60 26.63 17.14
N GLU A 595 45.33 26.96 15.85
CA GLU A 595 45.94 26.52 14.55
C GLU A 595 44.83 26.44 13.45
N GLU A 596 44.90 27.07 12.27
CA GLU A 596 45.84 28.09 11.73
C GLU A 596 45.13 29.04 10.70
N ILE A 597 45.60 29.13 9.44
CA ILE A 597 45.35 30.18 8.41
C ILE A 597 45.16 29.48 7.02
N GLU A 598 44.58 29.99 5.92
CA GLU A 598 44.24 31.33 5.35
C GLU A 598 42.71 31.62 5.34
N THR A 599 42.10 32.80 5.11
CA THR A 599 42.41 34.13 4.49
C THR A 599 42.32 34.20 2.94
N GLU A 600 41.76 35.23 2.28
CA GLU A 600 41.68 36.67 2.58
C GLU A 600 40.30 37.38 2.28
N ASN A 601 39.99 38.43 3.07
CA ASN A 601 39.59 39.83 2.73
C ASN A 601 38.54 40.16 1.61
N LEU A 602 37.72 41.25 1.69
CA LEU A 602 37.10 42.04 2.78
C LEU A 602 36.17 43.13 2.13
N ASP A 603 34.96 43.41 2.65
CA ASP A 603 34.48 44.80 2.92
C ASP A 603 33.07 44.95 3.57
N GLN A 604 33.04 45.71 4.66
CA GLN A 604 32.02 46.61 5.25
C GLN A 604 30.49 46.48 4.96
N VAL A 605 29.76 45.82 5.90
CA VAL A 605 28.78 46.41 6.89
C VAL A 605 27.82 47.54 6.40
N PRO A 606 26.47 47.49 6.61
CA PRO A 606 25.81 47.18 7.89
C PRO A 606 24.58 46.23 7.87
N ARG A 607 23.97 46.05 9.06
CA ARG A 607 22.89 45.09 9.39
C ARG A 607 21.49 45.58 9.02
N GLU A 608 20.66 44.66 8.51
CA GLU A 608 19.24 44.54 8.90
C GLU A 608 18.89 43.05 9.12
N HIS A 609 17.85 42.77 9.91
CA HIS A 609 17.34 41.42 10.16
C HIS A 609 15.82 41.38 9.95
N GLY A 610 15.36 40.79 8.84
CA GLY A 610 13.93 40.57 8.61
C GLY A 610 13.58 40.09 7.20
N SER A 611 12.74 39.04 7.11
CA SER A 611 12.00 38.56 5.93
C SER A 611 12.75 38.12 4.64
N GLY A 612 13.88 38.74 4.28
CA GLY A 612 14.49 38.63 2.95
C GLY A 612 14.94 37.22 2.55
N SER A 613 15.62 36.49 3.45
CA SER A 613 16.24 35.18 3.16
C SER A 613 15.22 34.10 2.76
N ILE A 614 14.00 34.15 3.29
CA ILE A 614 12.95 33.18 2.93
C ILE A 614 12.40 33.50 1.54
N LYS A 615 12.17 34.78 1.22
CA LYS A 615 11.71 35.20 -0.11
C LYS A 615 12.76 34.95 -1.20
N SER A 616 14.05 35.16 -0.93
CA SER A 616 15.12 34.87 -1.90
C SER A 616 15.28 33.37 -2.16
N ASN A 617 15.19 32.53 -1.12
CA ASN A 617 15.22 31.08 -1.27
C ASN A 617 13.98 30.53 -1.99
N ILE A 618 12.77 31.02 -1.68
CA ILE A 618 11.55 30.67 -2.43
C ILE A 618 11.67 31.11 -3.90
N LYS A 619 12.19 32.31 -4.18
CA LYS A 619 12.40 32.79 -5.56
C LYS A 619 13.47 31.97 -6.31
N ARG A 620 14.50 31.45 -5.62
CA ARG A 620 15.45 30.47 -6.16
C ARG A 620 14.78 29.12 -6.47
N ILE A 621 13.97 28.58 -5.56
CA ILE A 621 13.25 27.31 -5.75
C ILE A 621 12.29 27.41 -6.94
N ILE A 622 11.47 28.46 -7.00
CA ILE A 622 10.53 28.68 -8.13
C ILE A 622 11.30 28.86 -9.46
N SER A 623 12.46 29.53 -9.45
CA SER A 623 13.32 29.63 -10.64
C SER A 623 13.89 28.27 -11.08
N GLN A 624 14.29 27.44 -10.11
CA GLN A 624 14.78 26.07 -10.36
C GLN A 624 13.68 25.12 -10.82
N GLU A 625 12.45 25.24 -10.30
CA GLU A 625 11.30 24.45 -10.78
C GLU A 625 10.89 24.88 -12.20
N LYS A 626 10.83 26.18 -12.49
CA LYS A 626 10.54 26.67 -13.85
C LYS A 626 11.59 26.26 -14.88
N THR A 627 12.89 26.32 -14.55
CA THR A 627 13.94 25.79 -15.44
C THR A 627 13.85 24.28 -15.58
N LYS A 628 13.41 23.54 -14.56
CA LYS A 628 13.13 22.10 -14.68
C LYS A 628 11.96 21.81 -15.63
N GLN A 629 10.85 22.55 -15.51
CA GLN A 629 9.69 22.39 -16.39
C GLN A 629 10.07 22.68 -17.84
N LEU A 630 10.74 23.80 -18.11
CA LEU A 630 11.26 24.12 -19.44
C LEU A 630 12.20 23.05 -19.99
N ILE A 631 13.06 22.44 -19.15
CA ILE A 631 13.95 21.33 -19.55
C ILE A 631 13.18 20.03 -19.83
N ASP A 632 12.08 19.76 -19.13
CA ASP A 632 11.24 18.56 -19.36
C ASP A 632 10.22 18.75 -20.51
N GLU A 633 9.89 19.99 -20.86
CA GLU A 633 9.17 20.38 -22.08
C GLU A 633 10.10 20.32 -23.32
N LEU A 634 11.33 20.86 -23.22
CA LEU A 634 12.35 20.78 -24.28
C LEU A 634 12.79 19.33 -24.62
N LYS A 635 12.55 18.36 -23.72
CA LYS A 635 12.77 16.92 -24.00
C LYS A 635 11.62 16.26 -24.80
N GLN A 636 10.48 16.92 -24.92
CA GLN A 636 9.32 16.42 -25.67
C GLN A 636 9.26 16.99 -27.10
N LEU A 637 10.07 18.01 -27.39
CA LEU A 637 10.26 18.56 -28.73
C LEU A 637 11.32 17.75 -29.49
N ASP A 638 11.03 17.38 -30.74
CA ASP A 638 11.97 16.67 -31.60
C ASP A 638 12.96 17.65 -32.25
N LEU A 639 14.16 17.73 -31.68
CA LEU A 639 15.20 18.66 -32.14
C LEU A 639 15.71 18.36 -33.57
N SER A 640 15.40 17.19 -34.15
CA SER A 640 15.74 16.89 -35.54
C SER A 640 15.00 17.77 -36.57
N VAL A 641 13.90 18.41 -36.16
CA VAL A 641 13.15 19.37 -36.99
C VAL A 641 13.87 20.73 -37.10
N PHE A 642 14.68 21.09 -36.10
CA PHE A 642 15.33 22.41 -35.99
C PHE A 642 16.83 22.38 -36.32
N CYS A 643 17.50 21.24 -36.15
CA CYS A 643 18.92 21.07 -36.43
C CYS A 643 19.24 19.72 -37.07
N ASP A 644 20.18 19.71 -38.02
CA ASP A 644 20.77 18.46 -38.52
C ASP A 644 21.73 17.84 -37.49
N LEU A 645 21.16 17.01 -36.62
CA LEU A 645 21.84 16.28 -35.55
C LEU A 645 22.92 15.29 -36.05
N SER A 646 23.09 15.11 -37.37
CA SER A 646 24.23 14.37 -37.93
C SER A 646 25.54 15.17 -37.96
N LYS A 647 25.48 16.50 -37.77
CA LYS A 647 26.64 17.41 -37.88
C LYS A 647 26.94 18.25 -36.65
N MET A 648 26.02 18.35 -35.69
CA MET A 648 26.11 19.29 -34.56
C MET A 648 25.52 18.68 -33.29
N ASP A 649 26.09 18.95 -32.11
CA ASP A 649 25.59 18.38 -30.85
C ASP A 649 24.28 19.05 -30.41
N THR A 650 23.42 18.25 -29.79
CA THR A 650 22.17 18.64 -29.12
C THR A 650 22.30 19.90 -28.26
N LYS A 651 23.39 20.03 -27.50
CA LYS A 651 23.66 21.18 -26.62
C LYS A 651 23.99 22.46 -27.39
N GLU A 652 24.60 22.34 -28.57
CA GLU A 652 24.96 23.44 -29.45
C GLU A 652 23.75 23.91 -30.26
N CYS A 653 22.92 22.97 -30.72
CA CYS A 653 21.60 23.24 -31.29
C CYS A 653 20.70 24.03 -30.32
N LEU A 654 20.57 23.56 -29.07
CA LEU A 654 19.81 24.25 -28.02
C LEU A 654 20.31 25.66 -27.76
N LYS A 655 21.63 25.91 -27.81
CA LYS A 655 22.18 27.25 -27.66
C LYS A 655 21.78 28.14 -28.84
N LYS A 656 21.91 27.66 -30.07
CA LYS A 656 21.55 28.43 -31.27
C LYS A 656 20.07 28.84 -31.27
N ILE A 657 19.15 27.94 -30.90
CA ILE A 657 17.72 28.23 -30.79
C ILE A 657 17.43 29.29 -29.71
N LEU A 658 18.17 29.26 -28.58
CA LEU A 658 18.04 30.26 -27.51
C LEU A 658 18.63 31.62 -27.90
N ASP A 659 19.72 31.64 -28.66
CA ASP A 659 20.30 32.89 -29.18
C ASP A 659 19.33 33.51 -30.23
N GLU A 660 18.74 32.70 -31.13
CA GLU A 660 17.75 33.13 -32.15
C GLU A 660 16.34 33.48 -31.61
N THR A 661 16.11 33.37 -30.29
CA THR A 661 14.84 33.78 -29.64
C THR A 661 15.01 34.94 -28.65
N ASN A 662 16.17 35.61 -28.67
CA ASN A 662 16.44 36.82 -27.87
C ASN A 662 16.88 38.04 -28.74
N GLU A 663 16.72 37.95 -30.06
CA GLU A 663 16.70 39.09 -31.00
C GLU A 663 15.26 39.47 -31.38
#